data_AF-A0A452SZR5-F1
#
_entry.id   AF-A0A452SZR5-F1
#
_cell.length_a   1.000
_cell.length_b   1.000
_cell.length_c   1.000
_cell.angle_alpha   90.00
_cell.angle_beta   90.00
_cell.angle_gamma   90.00
#
_symmetry.space_group_name_H-M   'P 1'
#
loop_
_entity.id
_entity.type
_entity.pdbx_description
1 polymer ?
#
loop_
_entity_poly.entity_id
_entity_poly.type
_entity_poly.pdbx_seq_one_letter_code
_entity_poly.pdbx_strand_id
1 'polypeptide(L)'
;VPSSRTHTHQYLAQDSSLLHVTPITHLFSLPGSGSHLGMQSHLLPCRVYYLSLEFYMGRTLQNTMINLGLQNACDEAIYQLGLDMEELEEIEEDAGLGNGGLGRLAACFLDSMATLGLAAYGYGIRYEYGIFNQKIRDGWQVEEADDWLRHGNPWEKARPEFMLPVHFYGKVEHTNTGSKWVDTQVVLALPYDTPVPGYMNNTVNTMRLWSARAPNDFNLRDFNVGDYIQAVLDRNLAENISRVLYPNDNFFEGKELRLKQEYFVVAATLQDVIRRFKASKFGSTDRAKTAFDAFPDQVAIQLNDTHPALAIPELMRIFVDIEKLPWSEAWEITQKTFAYTNHTVLPEALERWPVELVEKLLPRHLEIIYEINQKHLDRIAALFPKDVDRLRRMSLIEEEGGKRINMAHLCIVGSHAVNGVAKIHSDIVKTQVFKDFSELEPDKFQNKTNGITPRRWLLLCNPGLAELIAEKIGEDYVKDLSQLAKLRNLLGDDVFLRELANVKQENKLKFSQFLEKEYQVKINPASMFDVHVKRIHEYKRQLLNCLHIITLYNRECAGPARAPPQEVIRLILCTGAAPGYHMAKMIIKLITSVADVVNNDPVVGSKLKVIFLENYKVSLAEKVIPATDLSEQISTAGTEASGTGNMKFMLNGALTIGTMDGANVEMAEEAGEENLFIFGMRVDDVAALDKKGYEAKEYYEALPELKLAVDQIDNGFFSPKQPDLFKDLVNMLFYYDRFKVFADYEAYVKCQERVSQLYMNPKAWNTMVLKNIAAAGKFSSDRTIKEYARDIWNMEPSDLKISLSNESSNGVNKANGK
;
A
#
# COMPACT_ATOMS: atom_id res chain seq x y z
N VAL A 1 -23.50 -35.12 -5.66
CA VAL A 1 -24.37 -34.42 -6.62
C VAL A 1 -23.65 -33.15 -7.10
N PRO A 2 -22.77 -33.22 -8.11
CA PRO A 2 -22.04 -32.05 -8.64
C PRO A 2 -22.75 -31.38 -9.84
N SER A 3 -23.69 -32.07 -10.51
CA SER A 3 -24.20 -31.70 -11.84
C SER A 3 -25.16 -30.50 -11.90
N SER A 4 -25.45 -29.83 -10.79
CA SER A 4 -26.37 -28.68 -10.74
C SER A 4 -25.76 -27.41 -10.14
N ARG A 5 -24.44 -27.38 -9.88
CA ARG A 5 -23.75 -26.22 -9.30
C ARG A 5 -23.15 -25.34 -10.40
N THR A 6 -23.41 -24.04 -10.35
CA THR A 6 -22.69 -23.07 -11.20
C THR A 6 -21.24 -22.93 -10.71
N HIS A 7 -20.33 -22.39 -11.54
CA HIS A 7 -18.94 -22.14 -11.14
C HIS A 7 -18.84 -21.31 -9.84
N THR A 8 -19.70 -20.30 -9.65
CA THR A 8 -19.78 -19.54 -8.38
C THR A 8 -20.20 -20.41 -7.20
N HIS A 9 -21.16 -21.32 -7.38
CA HIS A 9 -21.51 -22.28 -6.35
C HIS A 9 -20.39 -23.30 -6.12
N GLN A 10 -19.57 -23.62 -7.11
CA GLN A 10 -18.44 -24.54 -6.94
C GLN A 10 -17.31 -23.89 -6.15
N TYR A 11 -16.98 -22.62 -6.43
CA TYR A 11 -16.09 -21.79 -5.60
C TYR A 11 -16.62 -21.66 -4.16
N LEU A 12 -17.85 -21.18 -3.98
CA LEU A 12 -18.47 -21.02 -2.66
C LEU A 12 -18.77 -22.35 -1.95
N ALA A 13 -18.88 -23.48 -2.66
CA ALA A 13 -19.14 -24.79 -2.07
C ALA A 13 -17.87 -25.64 -1.85
N GLN A 14 -16.76 -25.32 -2.52
CA GLN A 14 -15.43 -25.54 -1.96
C GLN A 14 -15.38 -24.90 -0.57
N ASP A 15 -15.88 -23.67 -0.40
CA ASP A 15 -15.88 -23.01 0.91
C ASP A 15 -16.91 -23.56 1.93
N SER A 16 -18.14 -23.88 1.50
CA SER A 16 -19.26 -24.16 2.43
C SER A 16 -19.69 -25.62 2.55
N SER A 17 -19.41 -26.51 1.57
CA SER A 17 -19.79 -27.94 1.65
C SER A 17 -18.62 -28.90 1.87
N LEU A 18 -17.39 -28.39 1.72
CA LEU A 18 -16.11 -29.04 2.05
C LEU A 18 -15.50 -28.49 3.36
N LEU A 19 -16.35 -28.08 4.31
CA LEU A 19 -16.01 -27.60 5.66
C LEU A 19 -15.11 -28.54 6.50
N HIS A 20 -14.74 -29.72 6.00
CA HIS A 20 -13.80 -30.64 6.64
C HIS A 20 -12.44 -30.78 5.90
N VAL A 21 -12.26 -30.17 4.72
CA VAL A 21 -11.06 -30.34 3.87
C VAL A 21 -10.48 -29.00 3.38
N THR A 22 -11.06 -27.85 3.73
CA THR A 22 -10.59 -26.54 3.21
C THR A 22 -9.46 -25.89 4.02
N PRO A 23 -8.60 -25.10 3.36
CA PRO A 23 -7.61 -24.26 4.02
C PRO A 23 -8.21 -23.36 5.11
N ILE A 24 -9.43 -22.82 4.92
CA ILE A 24 -10.10 -21.93 5.89
C ILE A 24 -10.36 -22.61 7.23
N THR A 25 -10.95 -23.81 7.23
CA THR A 25 -11.21 -24.55 8.48
C THR A 25 -9.91 -24.98 9.14
N HIS A 26 -8.90 -25.35 8.33
CA HIS A 26 -7.56 -25.59 8.82
C HIS A 26 -7.01 -24.33 9.52
N LEU A 27 -7.08 -23.14 8.92
CA LEU A 27 -6.62 -21.87 9.51
C LEU A 27 -7.30 -21.52 10.84
N PHE A 28 -8.64 -21.66 10.93
CA PHE A 28 -9.37 -21.44 12.18
C PHE A 28 -9.16 -22.55 13.22
N SER A 29 -8.61 -23.71 12.83
CA SER A 29 -8.19 -24.78 13.73
C SER A 29 -6.73 -24.69 14.15
N LEU A 30 -5.90 -23.93 13.41
CA LEU A 30 -4.48 -23.77 13.70
C LEU A 30 -4.27 -23.01 15.02
N PRO A 31 -3.27 -23.42 15.84
CA PRO A 31 -2.95 -22.75 17.08
C PRO A 31 -2.44 -21.33 16.81
N GLY A 32 -3.32 -20.34 16.89
CA GLY A 32 -3.02 -18.93 16.58
C GLY A 32 -4.28 -18.09 16.35
N SER A 33 -5.33 -18.71 15.79
CA SER A 33 -6.64 -18.09 15.55
C SER A 33 -7.50 -17.85 16.80
N GLY A 34 -6.98 -18.19 18.00
CA GLY A 34 -7.67 -17.93 19.27
C GLY A 34 -7.05 -18.51 20.55
N SER A 35 -5.97 -19.30 20.48
CA SER A 35 -5.57 -20.12 21.63
C SER A 35 -4.10 -20.57 21.66
N HIS A 36 -3.14 -19.63 21.65
CA HIS A 36 -1.82 -19.89 22.26
C HIS A 36 -1.27 -18.65 22.98
N LEU A 37 -1.58 -18.63 24.27
CA LEU A 37 -0.93 -17.85 25.32
C LEU A 37 -0.06 -18.77 26.21
N GLY A 38 0.28 -19.97 25.73
CA GLY A 38 0.90 -20.99 26.56
C GLY A 38 1.91 -21.83 25.81
N MET A 39 3.13 -21.30 25.65
CA MET A 39 4.35 -22.05 25.94
C MET A 39 5.61 -21.16 25.82
N GLN A 40 6.45 -21.24 26.86
CA GLN A 40 7.87 -20.88 26.90
C GLN A 40 8.29 -19.40 26.96
N SER A 41 7.71 -18.62 27.87
CA SER A 41 8.47 -17.63 28.66
C SER A 41 7.62 -17.17 29.84
N HIS A 42 8.24 -16.88 31.00
CA HIS A 42 7.55 -16.35 32.18
C HIS A 42 7.06 -14.89 32.01
N LEU A 43 7.08 -14.35 30.78
CA LEU A 43 6.66 -13.00 30.40
C LEU A 43 5.80 -13.10 29.14
N LEU A 44 4.57 -12.59 29.20
CA LEU A 44 3.68 -12.49 28.04
C LEU A 44 4.38 -11.69 26.93
N PRO A 45 4.47 -12.20 25.69
CA PRO A 45 5.18 -11.50 24.61
C PRO A 45 4.49 -10.17 24.26
N CYS A 46 5.30 -9.18 23.89
CA CYS A 46 4.81 -7.92 23.30
C CYS A 46 3.98 -8.21 22.04
N ARG A 47 2.94 -7.40 21.81
CA ARG A 47 2.07 -7.48 20.64
C ARG A 47 2.20 -6.23 19.80
N VAL A 48 2.34 -6.41 18.50
CA VAL A 48 2.34 -5.31 17.53
C VAL A 48 0.95 -5.08 17.00
N TYR A 49 0.51 -3.84 17.05
CA TYR A 49 -0.75 -3.38 16.48
C TYR A 49 -0.44 -2.42 15.34
N TYR A 50 -0.62 -2.88 14.11
CA TYR A 50 -0.37 -2.11 12.91
C TYR A 50 -1.68 -1.45 12.46
N LEU A 51 -1.80 -0.14 12.67
CA LEU A 51 -3.01 0.63 12.36
C LEU A 51 -2.85 1.26 10.96
N SER A 52 -3.77 0.92 10.06
CA SER A 52 -3.84 1.54 8.74
C SER A 52 -5.27 1.66 8.25
N LEU A 53 -5.57 2.74 7.53
CA LEU A 53 -6.84 2.91 6.84
C LEU A 53 -6.96 2.03 5.59
N GLU A 54 -5.86 1.46 5.09
CA GLU A 54 -5.90 0.57 3.94
C GLU A 54 -5.07 -0.70 4.11
N PHE A 55 -5.63 -1.81 3.63
CA PHE A 55 -4.99 -3.11 3.49
C PHE A 55 -5.29 -3.67 2.11
N TYR A 56 -4.37 -3.47 1.16
CA TYR A 56 -4.61 -3.86 -0.23
C TYR A 56 -4.27 -5.34 -0.44
N MET A 57 -5.08 -6.25 0.11
CA MET A 57 -4.77 -7.68 0.24
C MET A 57 -4.72 -8.43 -1.09
N GLY A 58 -5.60 -8.10 -2.04
CA GLY A 58 -5.84 -8.90 -3.25
C GLY A 58 -6.65 -10.16 -2.94
N ARG A 59 -6.55 -11.17 -3.81
CA ARG A 59 -7.15 -12.50 -3.62
C ARG A 59 -6.42 -13.30 -2.54
N THR A 60 -7.15 -14.11 -1.77
CA THR A 60 -6.65 -14.80 -0.56
C THR A 60 -6.50 -16.32 -0.74
N LEU A 61 -7.23 -16.94 -1.66
CA LEU A 61 -7.26 -18.39 -1.84
C LEU A 61 -5.85 -18.96 -2.14
N GLN A 62 -5.27 -18.56 -3.27
CA GLN A 62 -3.96 -19.06 -3.71
C GLN A 62 -2.84 -18.70 -2.73
N ASN A 63 -2.86 -17.49 -2.17
CA ASN A 63 -1.90 -17.07 -1.14
C ASN A 63 -1.97 -17.97 0.10
N THR A 64 -3.16 -18.37 0.50
CA THR A 64 -3.36 -19.29 1.62
C THR A 64 -2.83 -20.69 1.28
N MET A 65 -3.14 -21.20 0.09
CA MET A 65 -2.65 -22.51 -0.36
C MET A 65 -1.11 -22.55 -0.38
N ILE A 66 -0.46 -21.49 -0.86
CA ILE A 66 1.00 -21.35 -0.87
C ILE A 66 1.56 -21.30 0.55
N ASN A 67 1.03 -20.44 1.43
CA ASN A 67 1.56 -20.28 2.78
C ASN A 67 1.37 -21.54 3.65
N LEU A 68 0.38 -22.38 3.35
CA LEU A 68 0.17 -23.66 4.03
C LEU A 68 0.85 -24.86 3.35
N GLY A 69 1.43 -24.69 2.16
CA GLY A 69 2.01 -25.78 1.38
C GLY A 69 0.97 -26.76 0.82
N LEU A 70 -0.23 -26.28 0.51
CA LEU A 70 -1.37 -27.09 0.06
C LEU A 70 -1.67 -26.99 -1.44
N GLN A 71 -1.00 -26.11 -2.19
CA GLN A 71 -1.28 -25.84 -3.62
C GLN A 71 -1.42 -27.13 -4.44
N ASN A 72 -0.35 -27.94 -4.52
CA ASN A 72 -0.34 -29.16 -5.34
C ASN A 72 -1.42 -30.17 -4.92
N ALA A 73 -1.69 -30.29 -3.60
CA ALA A 73 -2.70 -31.20 -3.08
C ALA A 73 -4.12 -30.72 -3.46
N CYS A 74 -4.36 -29.42 -3.42
CA CYS A 74 -5.61 -28.82 -3.84
C CYS A 74 -5.79 -28.93 -5.37
N ASP A 75 -4.74 -28.68 -6.15
CA ASP A 75 -4.77 -28.82 -7.62
C ASP A 75 -5.10 -30.25 -8.04
N GLU A 76 -4.44 -31.25 -7.45
CA GLU A 76 -4.72 -32.67 -7.74
C GLU A 76 -6.16 -33.05 -7.37
N ALA A 77 -6.63 -32.63 -6.18
CA ALA A 77 -7.98 -32.92 -5.74
C ALA A 77 -9.05 -32.29 -6.66
N ILE A 78 -8.83 -31.06 -7.12
CA ILE A 78 -9.75 -30.33 -7.99
C ILE A 78 -9.73 -30.90 -9.41
N TYR A 79 -8.57 -31.27 -9.92
CA TYR A 79 -8.44 -31.99 -11.18
C TYR A 79 -9.20 -33.33 -11.17
N GLN A 80 -9.09 -34.12 -10.09
CA GLN A 80 -9.85 -35.37 -9.94
C GLN A 80 -11.37 -35.17 -9.89
N LEU A 81 -11.83 -33.98 -9.50
CA LEU A 81 -13.25 -33.59 -9.54
C LEU A 81 -13.70 -33.09 -10.92
N GLY A 82 -12.79 -33.02 -11.90
CA GLY A 82 -13.06 -32.54 -13.26
C GLY A 82 -13.18 -31.02 -13.35
N LEU A 83 -12.54 -30.29 -12.44
CA LEU A 83 -12.52 -28.84 -12.38
C LEU A 83 -11.09 -28.31 -12.61
N ASP A 84 -10.98 -27.05 -13.02
CA ASP A 84 -9.70 -26.33 -13.17
C ASP A 84 -9.52 -25.34 -12.01
N MET A 85 -8.38 -25.41 -11.32
CA MET A 85 -8.08 -24.51 -10.20
C MET A 85 -7.91 -23.07 -10.69
N GLU A 86 -7.23 -22.84 -11.82
CA GLU A 86 -6.97 -21.49 -12.32
C GLU A 86 -8.28 -20.77 -12.64
N GLU A 87 -9.25 -21.46 -13.22
CA GLU A 87 -10.60 -20.90 -13.47
C GLU A 87 -11.33 -20.54 -12.18
N LEU A 88 -11.16 -21.32 -11.10
CA LEU A 88 -11.80 -21.07 -9.81
C LEU A 88 -11.15 -19.90 -9.06
N GLU A 89 -9.82 -19.80 -9.10
CA GLU A 89 -9.07 -18.67 -8.52
C GLU A 89 -9.45 -17.34 -9.16
N GLU A 90 -9.81 -17.34 -10.45
CA GLU A 90 -10.27 -16.13 -11.15
C GLU A 90 -11.67 -15.65 -10.71
N ILE A 91 -12.46 -16.49 -10.04
CA ILE A 91 -13.79 -16.13 -9.51
C ILE A 91 -13.68 -15.28 -8.24
N GLU A 92 -12.59 -15.45 -7.48
CA GLU A 92 -12.39 -14.68 -6.25
C GLU A 92 -12.29 -13.18 -6.57
N GLU A 93 -13.06 -12.36 -5.86
CA GLU A 93 -12.94 -10.90 -5.96
C GLU A 93 -11.74 -10.41 -5.14
N ASP A 94 -11.05 -9.39 -5.63
CA ASP A 94 -10.03 -8.71 -4.84
C ASP A 94 -10.70 -8.01 -3.65
N ALA A 95 -10.13 -8.11 -2.45
CA ALA A 95 -10.65 -7.37 -1.30
C ALA A 95 -10.51 -5.85 -1.51
N GLY A 96 -11.64 -5.16 -1.63
CA GLY A 96 -11.76 -3.70 -1.80
C GLY A 96 -11.39 -2.94 -0.53
N LEU A 97 -10.14 -3.03 -0.10
CA LEU A 97 -9.67 -2.52 1.19
C LEU A 97 -8.43 -1.61 1.08
N GLY A 98 -7.99 -1.28 -0.13
CA GLY A 98 -6.86 -0.37 -0.33
C GLY A 98 -6.81 0.23 -1.72
N ASN A 99 -5.99 1.28 -1.87
CA ASN A 99 -5.87 2.04 -3.10
C ASN A 99 -4.50 1.84 -3.78
N GLY A 100 -3.41 1.84 -3.00
CA GLY A 100 -2.07 1.91 -3.59
C GLY A 100 -0.94 1.33 -2.75
N GLY A 101 0.22 1.98 -2.84
CA GLY A 101 1.47 1.49 -2.27
C GLY A 101 1.45 1.34 -0.75
N LEU A 102 0.76 2.25 -0.03
CA LEU A 102 0.66 2.24 1.43
C LEU A 102 -0.14 1.00 1.91
N GLY A 103 -1.32 0.75 1.35
CA GLY A 103 -2.14 -0.41 1.69
C GLY A 103 -1.52 -1.72 1.22
N ARG A 104 -0.80 -1.71 0.09
CA ARG A 104 -0.09 -2.91 -0.38
C ARG A 104 1.12 -3.24 0.50
N LEU A 105 1.79 -2.23 1.03
CA LEU A 105 2.86 -2.39 2.02
C LEU A 105 2.32 -2.99 3.32
N ALA A 106 1.22 -2.46 3.85
CA ALA A 106 0.55 -2.99 5.04
C ALA A 106 0.23 -4.50 4.88
N ALA A 107 -0.30 -4.89 3.71
CA ALA A 107 -0.56 -6.29 3.39
C ALA A 107 0.72 -7.15 3.31
N CYS A 108 1.81 -6.65 2.72
CA CYS A 108 3.12 -7.35 2.72
C CYS A 108 3.69 -7.49 4.14
N PHE A 109 3.51 -6.48 4.99
CA PHE A 109 3.97 -6.48 6.37
C PHE A 109 3.20 -7.48 7.23
N LEU A 110 1.88 -7.59 7.07
CA LEU A 110 1.08 -8.60 7.75
C LEU A 110 1.56 -10.03 7.42
N ASP A 111 1.78 -10.33 6.14
CA ASP A 111 2.31 -11.62 5.69
C ASP A 111 3.72 -11.90 6.26
N SER A 112 4.58 -10.90 6.31
CA SER A 112 5.95 -11.03 6.85
C SER A 112 5.96 -11.19 8.37
N MET A 113 5.14 -10.44 9.10
CA MET A 113 4.99 -10.60 10.56
C MET A 113 4.49 -12.00 10.92
N ALA A 114 3.54 -12.56 10.15
CA ALA A 114 3.08 -13.93 10.33
C ALA A 114 4.20 -14.95 10.00
N THR A 115 4.94 -14.74 8.92
CA THR A 115 6.06 -15.61 8.50
C THR A 115 7.20 -15.62 9.52
N LEU A 116 7.43 -14.49 10.20
CA LEU A 116 8.47 -14.30 11.22
C LEU A 116 8.00 -14.62 12.65
N GLY A 117 6.82 -15.22 12.81
CA GLY A 117 6.31 -15.64 14.11
C GLY A 117 6.03 -14.48 15.08
N LEU A 118 5.88 -13.25 14.60
CA LEU A 118 5.58 -12.09 15.44
C LEU A 118 4.09 -12.08 15.81
N ALA A 119 3.79 -11.89 17.09
CA ALA A 119 2.43 -11.71 17.57
C ALA A 119 1.89 -10.34 17.13
N ALA A 120 1.22 -10.30 15.98
CA ALA A 120 0.80 -9.05 15.35
C ALA A 120 -0.69 -9.05 14.96
N TYR A 121 -1.27 -7.85 15.00
CA TYR A 121 -2.61 -7.58 14.52
C TYR A 121 -2.59 -6.41 13.53
N GLY A 122 -3.26 -6.57 12.40
CA GLY A 122 -3.63 -5.45 11.52
C GLY A 122 -4.98 -4.89 11.93
N TYR A 123 -5.09 -3.58 12.13
CA TYR A 123 -6.36 -2.92 12.42
C TYR A 123 -6.71 -1.91 11.34
N GLY A 124 -7.92 -2.03 10.79
CA GLY A 124 -8.44 -1.16 9.72
C GLY A 124 -9.96 -1.10 9.70
N ILE A 125 -10.51 -0.61 8.59
CA ILE A 125 -11.97 -0.51 8.37
C ILE A 125 -12.40 -1.54 7.31
N ARG A 126 -13.56 -2.15 7.52
CA ARG A 126 -14.18 -3.06 6.55
C ARG A 126 -15.07 -2.26 5.60
N TYR A 127 -14.50 -1.77 4.50
CA TYR A 127 -15.24 -1.00 3.50
C TYR A 127 -16.17 -1.88 2.68
N GLU A 128 -17.42 -1.44 2.52
CA GLU A 128 -18.42 -2.18 1.73
C GLU A 128 -18.17 -2.10 0.22
N TYR A 129 -17.69 -0.95 -0.27
CA TYR A 129 -17.57 -0.65 -1.70
C TYR A 129 -16.16 -0.26 -2.15
N GLY A 130 -15.14 -0.65 -1.38
CA GLY A 130 -13.75 -0.30 -1.64
C GLY A 130 -13.54 1.18 -1.94
N ILE A 131 -12.69 1.49 -2.91
CA ILE A 131 -12.53 2.85 -3.43
C ILE A 131 -13.50 3.10 -4.59
N PHE A 132 -13.37 2.32 -5.67
CA PHE A 132 -14.26 2.22 -6.83
C PHE A 132 -13.69 1.18 -7.80
N ASN A 133 -14.53 0.66 -8.69
CA ASN A 133 -14.15 -0.09 -9.87
C ASN A 133 -13.97 0.90 -11.04
N GLN A 134 -12.79 0.91 -11.67
CA GLN A 134 -12.50 1.83 -12.76
C GLN A 134 -13.04 1.29 -14.08
N LYS A 135 -13.80 2.10 -14.82
CA LYS A 135 -14.16 1.85 -16.23
C LYS A 135 -13.62 2.93 -17.14
N ILE A 136 -13.22 2.57 -18.36
CA ILE A 136 -12.85 3.52 -19.41
C ILE A 136 -14.00 3.61 -20.42
N ARG A 137 -14.66 4.76 -20.48
CA ARG A 137 -15.74 5.06 -21.43
C ARG A 137 -15.39 6.29 -22.24
N ASP A 138 -15.38 6.17 -23.57
CA ASP A 138 -14.95 7.25 -24.48
C ASP A 138 -13.56 7.83 -24.15
N GLY A 139 -12.67 6.98 -23.62
CA GLY A 139 -11.32 7.33 -23.15
C GLY A 139 -11.27 8.01 -21.77
N TRP A 140 -12.40 8.22 -21.11
CA TRP A 140 -12.47 8.80 -19.77
C TRP A 140 -12.60 7.74 -18.69
N GLN A 141 -11.99 8.00 -17.53
CA GLN A 141 -12.27 7.25 -16.33
C GLN A 141 -13.69 7.54 -15.82
N VAL A 142 -14.44 6.47 -15.58
CA VAL A 142 -15.72 6.44 -14.89
C VAL A 142 -15.58 5.54 -13.66
N GLU A 143 -16.05 6.04 -12.52
CA GLU A 143 -16.08 5.30 -11.26
C GLU A 143 -17.41 4.53 -11.11
N GLU A 144 -17.31 3.22 -10.85
CA GLU A 144 -18.43 2.38 -10.44
C GLU A 144 -18.18 1.85 -9.01
N ALA A 145 -19.22 1.45 -8.29
CA ALA A 145 -19.05 0.91 -6.94
C ALA A 145 -18.32 -0.45 -7.00
N ASP A 146 -17.31 -0.63 -6.15
CA ASP A 146 -16.57 -1.90 -6.01
C ASP A 146 -17.27 -2.81 -4.99
N ASP A 147 -18.33 -3.49 -5.43
CA ASP A 147 -19.20 -4.34 -4.62
C ASP A 147 -18.62 -5.75 -4.38
N TRP A 148 -17.38 -5.80 -3.87
CA TRP A 148 -16.62 -7.04 -3.63
C TRP A 148 -17.29 -8.00 -2.62
N LEU A 149 -18.23 -7.50 -1.82
CA LEU A 149 -18.98 -8.28 -0.82
C LEU A 149 -20.31 -8.84 -1.35
N ARG A 150 -20.67 -8.58 -2.62
CA ARG A 150 -21.97 -8.98 -3.21
C ARG A 150 -22.33 -10.44 -2.95
N HIS A 151 -21.35 -11.32 -3.07
CA HIS A 151 -21.51 -12.77 -2.92
C HIS A 151 -21.05 -13.29 -1.55
N GLY A 152 -20.77 -12.39 -0.62
CA GLY A 152 -20.14 -12.68 0.66
C GLY A 152 -18.61 -12.80 0.55
N ASN A 153 -17.94 -12.75 1.70
CA ASN A 153 -16.51 -13.01 1.81
C ASN A 153 -16.31 -14.25 2.70
N PRO A 154 -15.76 -15.36 2.17
CA PRO A 154 -15.59 -16.60 2.93
C PRO A 154 -14.46 -16.53 3.96
N TRP A 155 -13.53 -15.58 3.81
CA TRP A 155 -12.31 -15.47 4.64
C TRP A 155 -12.52 -14.70 5.94
N GLU A 156 -13.63 -13.96 6.06
CA GLU A 156 -13.91 -13.16 7.25
C GLU A 156 -14.80 -13.88 8.26
N LYS A 157 -14.53 -13.62 9.54
CA LYS A 157 -15.37 -14.04 10.65
C LYS A 157 -15.90 -12.84 11.40
N ALA A 158 -17.21 -12.60 11.32
CA ALA A 158 -17.88 -11.61 12.16
C ALA A 158 -17.77 -12.02 13.65
N ARG A 159 -17.50 -11.03 14.51
CA ARG A 159 -17.36 -11.17 15.96
C ARG A 159 -18.31 -10.24 16.72
N PRO A 160 -19.63 -10.43 16.61
CA PRO A 160 -20.62 -9.60 17.30
C PRO A 160 -20.43 -9.57 18.83
N GLU A 161 -19.83 -10.59 19.40
CA GLU A 161 -19.48 -10.67 20.83
C GLU A 161 -18.45 -9.62 21.29
N PHE A 162 -17.73 -8.98 20.36
CA PHE A 162 -16.73 -7.94 20.63
C PHE A 162 -17.13 -6.56 20.07
N MET A 163 -18.43 -6.31 19.92
CA MET A 163 -18.93 -5.02 19.47
C MET A 163 -18.63 -3.91 20.49
N LEU A 164 -18.15 -2.76 20.02
CA LEU A 164 -17.71 -1.65 20.88
C LEU A 164 -18.40 -0.33 20.51
N PRO A 165 -18.78 0.52 21.48
CA PRO A 165 -19.31 1.84 21.18
C PRO A 165 -18.20 2.83 20.81
N VAL A 166 -18.47 3.69 19.85
CA VAL A 166 -17.66 4.84 19.44
C VAL A 166 -18.52 6.09 19.51
N HIS A 167 -17.95 7.17 20.04
CA HIS A 167 -18.67 8.40 20.37
C HIS A 167 -18.27 9.54 19.41
N PHE A 168 -19.23 10.38 19.03
CA PHE A 168 -19.00 11.57 18.20
C PHE A 168 -19.79 12.76 18.77
N TYR A 169 -19.38 13.98 18.42
CA TYR A 169 -20.03 15.23 18.82
C TYR A 169 -20.13 15.39 20.34
N GLY A 170 -21.21 15.98 20.84
CA GLY A 170 -21.41 16.21 22.27
C GLY A 170 -20.63 17.41 22.79
N LYS A 171 -20.37 17.41 24.09
CA LYS A 171 -19.68 18.52 24.79
C LYS A 171 -18.85 18.01 25.96
N VAL A 172 -17.90 18.82 26.42
CA VAL A 172 -17.08 18.53 27.60
C VAL A 172 -17.65 19.23 28.83
N GLU A 173 -17.90 18.46 29.89
CA GLU A 173 -18.25 18.97 31.21
C GLU A 173 -17.06 18.81 32.16
N HIS A 174 -16.59 19.93 32.72
CA HIS A 174 -15.50 19.94 33.70
C HIS A 174 -16.08 19.78 35.10
N THR A 175 -15.73 18.68 35.76
CA THR A 175 -16.17 18.38 37.14
C THR A 175 -14.98 18.32 38.09
N ASN A 176 -15.23 18.35 39.41
CA ASN A 176 -14.18 18.18 40.42
C ASN A 176 -13.42 16.84 40.31
N THR A 177 -14.00 15.85 39.61
CA THR A 177 -13.42 14.51 39.39
C THR A 177 -12.75 14.36 38.02
N GLY A 178 -12.59 15.45 37.28
CA GLY A 178 -12.04 15.51 35.93
C GLY A 178 -13.09 15.84 34.86
N SER A 179 -12.65 15.87 33.61
CA SER A 179 -13.49 16.15 32.45
C SER A 179 -14.36 14.94 32.08
N LYS A 180 -15.57 15.20 31.61
CA LYS A 180 -16.50 14.19 31.09
C LYS A 180 -16.97 14.59 29.70
N TRP A 181 -16.85 13.68 28.75
CA TRP A 181 -17.41 13.85 27.41
C TRP A 181 -18.82 13.28 27.38
N VAL A 182 -19.83 14.14 27.21
CA VAL A 182 -21.25 13.82 27.36
C VAL A 182 -22.07 14.27 26.16
N ASP A 183 -23.34 13.86 26.11
CA ASP A 183 -24.30 14.18 25.04
C ASP A 183 -23.81 13.79 23.62
N THR A 184 -23.06 12.68 23.55
CA THR A 184 -22.44 12.19 22.30
C THR A 184 -23.42 11.37 21.46
N GLN A 185 -23.25 11.42 20.14
CA GLN A 185 -23.81 10.40 19.23
C GLN A 185 -23.00 9.11 19.31
N VAL A 186 -23.67 7.96 19.39
CA VAL A 186 -23.02 6.64 19.46
C VAL A 186 -23.13 5.91 18.13
N VAL A 187 -22.02 5.33 17.68
CA VAL A 187 -21.90 4.37 16.58
C VAL A 187 -21.29 3.09 17.14
N LEU A 188 -21.76 1.92 16.69
CA LEU A 188 -21.21 0.63 17.10
C LEU A 188 -20.15 0.17 16.10
N ALA A 189 -19.03 -0.35 16.61
CA ALA A 189 -17.97 -0.96 15.83
C ALA A 189 -18.06 -2.48 15.94
N LEU A 190 -18.46 -3.14 14.85
CA LEU A 190 -18.50 -4.60 14.73
C LEU A 190 -17.19 -5.10 14.12
N PRO A 191 -16.40 -5.93 14.85
CA PRO A 191 -15.17 -6.49 14.30
C PRO A 191 -15.43 -7.68 13.36
N TYR A 192 -14.69 -7.71 12.27
CA TYR A 192 -14.52 -8.84 11.36
C TYR A 192 -13.05 -9.26 11.34
N ASP A 193 -12.79 -10.53 11.66
CA ASP A 193 -11.43 -11.08 11.69
C ASP A 193 -11.15 -11.85 10.40
N THR A 194 -10.03 -11.55 9.74
CA THR A 194 -9.49 -12.29 8.59
C THR A 194 -8.14 -12.92 8.99
N PRO A 195 -7.94 -14.23 8.78
CA PRO A 195 -6.68 -14.89 9.12
C PRO A 195 -5.55 -14.46 8.17
N VAL A 196 -4.34 -14.35 8.72
CA VAL A 196 -3.12 -14.05 7.96
C VAL A 196 -2.10 -15.17 8.21
N PRO A 197 -2.02 -16.19 7.33
CA PRO A 197 -1.09 -17.29 7.51
C PRO A 197 0.35 -16.89 7.20
N GLY A 198 1.28 -17.31 8.05
CA GLY A 198 2.72 -17.24 7.80
C GLY A 198 3.19 -18.38 6.90
N TYR A 199 4.26 -18.15 6.14
CA TYR A 199 4.76 -19.12 5.17
C TYR A 199 5.40 -20.34 5.85
N MET A 200 4.75 -21.51 5.73
CA MET A 200 5.28 -22.82 6.13
C MET A 200 5.75 -22.89 7.60
N ASN A 201 5.08 -22.15 8.49
CA ASN A 201 5.43 -22.06 9.91
C ASN A 201 4.26 -22.30 10.89
N ASN A 202 3.04 -22.53 10.38
CA ASN A 202 1.81 -22.73 11.15
C ASN A 202 1.35 -21.52 11.99
N THR A 203 1.98 -20.36 11.86
CA THR A 203 1.54 -19.11 12.49
C THR A 203 0.36 -18.54 11.70
N VAL A 204 -0.69 -18.12 12.41
CA VAL A 204 -1.82 -17.40 11.82
C VAL A 204 -2.08 -16.15 12.65
N ASN A 205 -1.69 -15.00 12.12
CA ASN A 205 -2.03 -13.70 12.69
C ASN A 205 -3.46 -13.28 12.29
N THR A 206 -3.94 -12.16 12.85
CA THR A 206 -5.29 -11.66 12.60
C THR A 206 -5.26 -10.25 12.03
N MET A 207 -5.95 -10.04 10.91
CA MET A 207 -6.36 -8.72 10.46
C MET A 207 -7.80 -8.48 10.94
N ARG A 208 -7.99 -7.46 11.77
CA ARG A 208 -9.29 -7.07 12.32
C ARG A 208 -9.77 -5.79 11.64
N LEU A 209 -10.93 -5.87 11.00
CA LEU A 209 -11.55 -4.77 10.29
C LEU A 209 -12.86 -4.37 10.94
N TRP A 210 -13.05 -3.09 11.20
CA TRP A 210 -14.26 -2.56 11.84
C TRP A 210 -15.33 -2.18 10.82
N SER A 211 -16.55 -2.65 11.04
CA SER A 211 -17.76 -2.21 10.33
C SER A 211 -18.60 -1.33 11.25
N ALA A 212 -18.99 -0.16 10.76
CA ALA A 212 -19.86 0.76 11.49
C ALA A 212 -21.30 0.28 11.43
N ARG A 213 -21.95 0.23 12.60
CA ARG A 213 -23.35 -0.15 12.77
C ARG A 213 -24.08 0.89 13.59
N ALA A 214 -25.36 1.08 13.28
CA ALA A 214 -26.23 1.90 14.12
C ALA A 214 -26.54 1.17 15.44
N PRO A 215 -26.71 1.89 16.56
CA PRO A 215 -27.03 1.27 17.84
C PRO A 215 -28.45 0.69 17.91
N ASN A 216 -29.38 1.20 17.10
CA ASN A 216 -30.74 0.70 16.97
C ASN A 216 -30.91 0.08 15.58
N ASP A 217 -31.30 -1.20 15.53
CA ASP A 217 -31.49 -1.92 14.27
C ASP A 217 -32.69 -1.37 13.46
N PHE A 218 -33.68 -0.72 14.12
CA PHE A 218 -34.88 -0.13 13.50
C PHE A 218 -35.68 0.78 14.46
N ASN A 219 -36.00 2.03 14.06
CA ASN A 219 -36.94 2.87 14.82
C ASN A 219 -38.41 2.55 14.45
N LEU A 220 -38.98 1.55 15.12
CA LEU A 220 -40.37 1.10 14.90
C LEU A 220 -41.40 2.22 15.15
N ARG A 221 -41.07 3.22 15.97
CA ARG A 221 -41.98 4.34 16.27
C ARG A 221 -42.16 5.24 15.05
N ASP A 222 -41.07 5.63 14.40
CA ASP A 222 -41.08 6.46 13.20
C ASP A 222 -41.70 5.70 12.03
N PHE A 223 -41.42 4.39 11.95
CA PHE A 223 -42.06 3.50 10.98
C PHE A 223 -43.58 3.40 11.17
N ASN A 224 -44.05 3.23 12.41
CA ASN A 224 -45.48 3.09 12.71
C ASN A 224 -46.28 4.39 12.51
N VAL A 225 -45.63 5.56 12.49
CA VAL A 225 -46.27 6.84 12.13
C VAL A 225 -46.16 7.16 10.63
N GLY A 226 -45.61 6.24 9.82
CA GLY A 226 -45.52 6.36 8.37
C GLY A 226 -44.28 7.07 7.85
N ASP A 227 -43.32 7.43 8.71
CA ASP A 227 -42.05 8.07 8.32
C ASP A 227 -40.96 7.02 8.07
N TYR A 228 -41.18 6.22 7.02
CA TYR A 228 -40.31 5.10 6.66
C TYR A 228 -38.90 5.54 6.25
N ILE A 229 -38.75 6.76 5.72
CA ILE A 229 -37.46 7.30 5.30
C ILE A 229 -36.63 7.68 6.53
N GLN A 230 -37.20 8.45 7.46
CA GLN A 230 -36.49 8.86 8.67
C GLN A 230 -36.07 7.67 9.54
N ALA A 231 -36.91 6.63 9.60
CA ALA A 231 -36.60 5.39 10.32
C ALA A 231 -35.33 4.66 9.83
N VAL A 232 -34.84 4.96 8.61
CA VAL A 232 -33.66 4.36 7.98
C VAL A 232 -32.50 5.35 7.84
N LEU A 233 -32.76 6.66 7.84
CA LEU A 233 -31.75 7.71 7.65
C LEU A 233 -30.67 7.69 8.75
N ASP A 234 -31.06 7.63 10.02
CA ASP A 234 -30.13 7.63 11.15
C ASP A 234 -29.18 6.43 11.10
N ARG A 235 -29.67 5.29 10.61
CA ARG A 235 -28.87 4.10 10.39
C ARG A 235 -27.85 4.31 9.28
N ASN A 236 -28.30 4.78 8.11
CA ASN A 236 -27.42 5.01 6.97
C ASN A 236 -26.30 6.01 7.29
N LEU A 237 -26.58 7.04 8.11
CA LEU A 237 -25.58 8.02 8.52
C LEU A 237 -24.45 7.40 9.36
N ALA A 238 -24.77 6.44 10.25
CA ALA A 238 -23.76 5.71 11.01
C ALA A 238 -22.97 4.72 10.13
N GLU A 239 -23.66 3.97 9.27
CA GLU A 239 -23.05 2.95 8.40
C GLU A 239 -22.18 3.55 7.28
N ASN A 240 -22.42 4.81 6.88
CA ASN A 240 -21.61 5.52 5.90
C ASN A 240 -20.11 5.61 6.28
N ILE A 241 -19.77 5.52 7.57
CA ILE A 241 -18.39 5.54 8.05
C ILE A 241 -17.59 4.38 7.42
N SER A 242 -18.14 3.18 7.32
CA SER A 242 -17.43 2.02 6.74
C SER A 242 -17.88 1.66 5.33
N ARG A 243 -18.40 2.61 4.55
CA ARG A 243 -18.91 2.32 3.20
C ARG A 243 -17.84 2.38 2.11
N VAL A 244 -17.13 3.50 2.01
CA VAL A 244 -16.18 3.78 0.91
C VAL A 244 -14.85 4.25 1.49
N LEU A 245 -13.75 3.74 0.94
CA LEU A 245 -12.38 4.15 1.25
C LEU A 245 -12.07 5.51 0.60
N TYR A 246 -11.51 6.45 1.36
CA TYR A 246 -11.17 7.81 0.92
C TYR A 246 -12.32 8.52 0.19
N PRO A 247 -13.44 8.81 0.88
CA PRO A 247 -14.51 9.59 0.31
C PRO A 247 -13.97 10.94 -0.19
N ASN A 248 -14.52 11.44 -1.30
CA ASN A 248 -14.13 12.73 -1.88
C ASN A 248 -14.24 13.85 -0.83
N ASP A 249 -13.12 14.48 -0.49
CA ASP A 249 -12.98 15.48 0.57
C ASP A 249 -12.82 16.91 0.03
N ASN A 250 -13.17 17.14 -1.25
CA ASN A 250 -13.23 18.48 -1.84
C ASN A 250 -14.32 19.38 -1.22
N PHE A 251 -15.26 18.80 -0.47
CA PHE A 251 -16.33 19.50 0.24
C PHE A 251 -16.35 19.14 1.73
N PHE A 252 -17.03 19.95 2.54
CA PHE A 252 -16.97 19.88 4.00
C PHE A 252 -17.45 18.52 4.55
N GLU A 253 -18.56 18.00 4.02
CA GLU A 253 -19.15 16.73 4.45
C GLU A 253 -18.19 15.55 4.17
N GLY A 254 -17.41 15.61 3.09
CA GLY A 254 -16.38 14.63 2.77
C GLY A 254 -15.22 14.67 3.78
N LYS A 255 -14.77 15.88 4.15
CA LYS A 255 -13.76 16.08 5.21
C LYS A 255 -14.24 15.57 6.56
N GLU A 256 -15.48 15.87 6.94
CA GLU A 256 -16.08 15.38 8.18
C GLU A 256 -16.19 13.85 8.19
N LEU A 257 -16.60 13.22 7.08
CA LEU A 257 -16.68 11.76 6.97
C LEU A 257 -15.30 11.10 7.07
N ARG A 258 -14.27 11.66 6.43
CA ARG A 258 -12.90 11.15 6.52
C ARG A 258 -12.36 11.23 7.96
N LEU A 259 -12.55 12.34 8.66
CA LEU A 259 -12.17 12.46 10.07
C LEU A 259 -12.96 11.48 10.97
N LYS A 260 -14.25 11.24 10.66
CA LYS A 260 -15.04 10.21 11.36
C LYS A 260 -14.47 8.81 11.15
N GLN A 261 -14.03 8.48 9.93
CA GLN A 261 -13.38 7.19 9.63
C GLN A 261 -12.11 7.01 10.46
N GLU A 262 -11.23 8.01 10.45
CA GLU A 262 -9.98 8.01 11.22
C GLU A 262 -10.23 7.83 12.72
N TYR A 263 -11.17 8.58 13.29
CA TYR A 263 -11.49 8.42 14.72
C TYR A 263 -12.17 7.08 15.02
N PHE A 264 -13.05 6.61 14.13
CA PHE A 264 -13.78 5.35 14.32
C PHE A 264 -12.84 4.14 14.45
N VAL A 265 -11.89 4.00 13.52
CA VAL A 265 -10.92 2.90 13.58
C VAL A 265 -10.04 3.01 14.82
N VAL A 266 -9.62 4.22 15.18
CA VAL A 266 -8.79 4.48 16.36
C VAL A 266 -9.50 4.11 17.66
N ALA A 267 -10.71 4.64 17.86
CA ALA A 267 -11.45 4.48 19.11
C ALA A 267 -11.85 3.03 19.36
N ALA A 268 -12.30 2.32 18.33
CA ALA A 268 -12.62 0.89 18.44
C ALA A 268 -11.36 0.05 18.72
N THR A 269 -10.25 0.35 18.02
CA THR A 269 -8.99 -0.37 18.17
C THR A 269 -8.40 -0.21 19.57
N LEU A 270 -8.27 1.02 20.09
CA LEU A 270 -7.65 1.23 21.40
C LEU A 270 -8.45 0.59 22.54
N GLN A 271 -9.78 0.60 22.45
CA GLN A 271 -10.63 -0.12 23.39
C GLN A 271 -10.35 -1.64 23.36
N ASP A 272 -10.20 -2.25 22.17
CA ASP A 272 -9.88 -3.67 22.05
C ASP A 272 -8.45 -4.01 22.52
N VAL A 273 -7.48 -3.15 22.23
CA VAL A 273 -6.09 -3.28 22.70
C VAL A 273 -6.04 -3.26 24.23
N ILE A 274 -6.68 -2.27 24.86
CA ILE A 274 -6.73 -2.15 26.33
C ILE A 274 -7.48 -3.32 26.95
N ARG A 275 -8.59 -3.76 26.35
CA ARG A 275 -9.31 -4.97 26.79
C ARG A 275 -8.41 -6.21 26.77
N ARG A 276 -7.63 -6.41 25.70
CA ARG A 276 -6.68 -7.52 25.56
C ARG A 276 -5.52 -7.44 26.55
N PHE A 277 -5.00 -6.24 26.83
CA PHE A 277 -3.98 -6.00 27.84
C PHE A 277 -4.50 -6.31 29.26
N LYS A 278 -5.70 -5.83 29.59
CA LYS A 278 -6.33 -6.12 30.88
C LYS A 278 -6.56 -7.63 31.05
N ALA A 279 -7.07 -8.31 30.02
CA ALA A 279 -7.32 -9.76 30.05
C ALA A 279 -6.05 -10.60 30.26
N SER A 280 -4.90 -10.20 29.71
CA SER A 280 -3.65 -10.95 29.87
C SER A 280 -3.10 -10.91 31.30
N LYS A 281 -3.42 -9.88 32.09
CA LYS A 281 -2.98 -9.73 33.49
C LYS A 281 -3.90 -10.42 34.50
N PHE A 282 -5.20 -10.57 34.22
CA PHE A 282 -6.15 -11.25 35.13
C PHE A 282 -5.89 -12.76 35.33
N GLY A 283 -5.03 -13.38 34.51
CA GLY A 283 -4.62 -14.78 34.66
C GLY A 283 -3.39 -15.02 35.55
N SER A 284 -2.73 -13.96 36.05
CA SER A 284 -1.59 -14.08 36.97
C SER A 284 -2.07 -14.07 38.42
N THR A 285 -1.55 -14.97 39.25
CA THR A 285 -1.86 -15.08 40.69
C THR A 285 -1.37 -13.90 41.53
N ASP A 286 -0.61 -12.97 40.93
CA ASP A 286 -0.27 -11.72 41.58
C ASP A 286 -1.50 -10.80 41.60
N ARG A 287 -2.01 -10.55 42.81
CA ARG A 287 -2.98 -9.48 43.15
C ARG A 287 -2.42 -8.07 42.92
N ALA A 288 -1.64 -7.86 41.86
CA ALA A 288 -1.18 -6.55 41.46
C ALA A 288 -2.33 -5.84 40.73
N LYS A 289 -2.63 -4.62 41.16
CA LYS A 289 -3.49 -3.67 40.45
C LYS A 289 -3.10 -3.63 38.96
N THR A 290 -4.04 -3.33 38.07
CA THR A 290 -3.79 -3.05 36.64
C THR A 290 -2.87 -1.84 36.50
N ALA A 291 -1.56 -2.04 36.67
CA ALA A 291 -0.55 -1.01 36.47
C ALA A 291 -0.26 -0.89 34.98
N PHE A 292 -0.60 0.28 34.42
CA PHE A 292 -0.33 0.59 33.01
C PHE A 292 1.14 0.88 32.73
N ASP A 293 2.01 0.93 33.75
CA ASP A 293 3.47 1.03 33.60
C ASP A 293 4.05 -0.05 32.66
N ALA A 294 3.48 -1.27 32.71
CA ALA A 294 3.89 -2.39 31.88
C ALA A 294 3.18 -2.43 30.51
N PHE A 295 2.40 -1.40 30.15
CA PHE A 295 1.69 -1.31 28.89
C PHE A 295 2.66 -1.22 27.69
N PRO A 296 3.70 -0.34 27.70
CA PRO A 296 4.62 -0.24 26.57
C PRO A 296 5.48 -1.50 26.37
N ASP A 297 5.72 -2.28 27.44
CA ASP A 297 6.45 -3.55 27.35
C ASP A 297 5.65 -4.67 26.67
N GLN A 298 4.32 -4.51 26.56
CA GLN A 298 3.40 -5.52 26.01
C GLN A 298 2.63 -5.04 24.77
N VAL A 299 2.64 -3.75 24.48
CA VAL A 299 1.84 -3.11 23.44
C VAL A 299 2.73 -2.16 22.66
N ALA A 300 2.96 -2.48 21.39
CA ALA A 300 3.58 -1.58 20.42
C ALA A 300 2.54 -1.22 19.36
N ILE A 301 2.30 0.07 19.14
CA ILE A 301 1.33 0.55 18.14
C ILE A 301 2.06 1.31 17.04
N GLN A 302 1.98 0.80 15.81
CA GLN A 302 2.56 1.45 14.63
C GLN A 302 1.47 2.28 13.93
N LEU A 303 1.73 3.58 13.77
CA LEU A 303 0.91 4.51 13.00
C LEU A 303 1.41 4.53 11.55
N ASN A 304 0.62 3.96 10.64
CA ASN A 304 0.92 3.95 9.21
C ASN A 304 0.39 5.23 8.55
N ASP A 305 1.29 6.20 8.38
CA ASP A 305 0.99 7.60 8.03
C ASP A 305 0.21 8.37 9.11
N THR A 306 -0.28 9.57 8.81
CA THR A 306 -1.01 10.41 9.79
C THR A 306 -2.47 10.02 10.02
N HIS A 307 -3.05 9.15 9.20
CA HIS A 307 -4.46 8.77 9.31
C HIS A 307 -4.87 8.26 10.71
N PRO A 308 -4.10 7.38 11.40
CA PRO A 308 -4.41 6.97 12.77
C PRO A 308 -3.85 7.91 13.86
N ALA A 309 -3.43 9.14 13.55
CA ALA A 309 -2.78 10.05 14.51
C ALA A 309 -3.65 10.36 15.74
N LEU A 310 -4.98 10.32 15.60
CA LEU A 310 -5.92 10.48 16.71
C LEU A 310 -5.80 9.39 17.79
N ALA A 311 -5.06 8.31 17.53
CA ALA A 311 -4.75 7.29 18.55
C ALA A 311 -3.98 7.87 19.73
N ILE A 312 -3.13 8.86 19.50
CA ILE A 312 -2.37 9.54 20.56
C ILE A 312 -3.32 10.26 21.55
N PRO A 313 -4.17 11.22 21.11
CA PRO A 313 -5.09 11.87 22.02
C PRO A 313 -6.19 10.95 22.55
N GLU A 314 -6.63 9.93 21.81
CA GLU A 314 -7.60 8.94 22.33
C GLU A 314 -7.02 8.07 23.43
N LEU A 315 -5.76 7.62 23.31
CA LEU A 315 -5.11 6.86 24.38
C LEU A 315 -4.95 7.72 25.64
N MET A 316 -4.56 8.98 25.47
CA MET A 316 -4.53 9.96 26.57
C MET A 316 -5.89 10.16 27.20
N ARG A 317 -6.96 10.27 26.40
CA ARG A 317 -8.34 10.40 26.90
C ARG A 317 -8.72 9.19 27.74
N ILE A 318 -8.45 7.97 27.27
CA ILE A 318 -8.77 6.75 28.03
C ILE A 318 -7.97 6.71 29.33
N PHE A 319 -6.66 6.95 29.28
CA PHE A 319 -5.82 6.91 30.48
C PHE A 319 -6.17 7.97 31.52
N VAL A 320 -6.40 9.22 31.10
CA VAL A 320 -6.69 10.33 32.03
C VAL A 320 -8.15 10.33 32.46
N ASP A 321 -9.09 10.25 31.51
CA ASP A 321 -10.51 10.47 31.82
C ASP A 321 -11.17 9.19 32.37
N ILE A 322 -10.74 8.00 31.94
CA ILE A 322 -11.36 6.73 32.33
C ILE A 322 -10.52 6.00 33.39
N GLU A 323 -9.25 5.73 33.11
CA GLU A 323 -8.35 4.99 34.02
C GLU A 323 -7.78 5.86 35.15
N LYS A 324 -8.01 7.19 35.09
CA LYS A 324 -7.63 8.17 36.11
C LYS A 324 -6.14 8.25 36.40
N LEU A 325 -5.31 8.01 35.39
CA LEU A 325 -3.87 8.23 35.48
C LEU A 325 -3.53 9.72 35.52
N PRO A 326 -2.50 10.13 36.28
CA PRO A 326 -1.94 11.47 36.18
C PRO A 326 -1.49 11.76 34.75
N TRP A 327 -1.67 12.99 34.28
CA TRP A 327 -1.32 13.38 32.90
C TRP A 327 0.11 13.02 32.51
N SER A 328 1.09 13.29 33.39
CA SER A 328 2.51 13.02 33.10
C SER A 328 2.80 11.54 32.90
N GLU A 329 2.18 10.68 33.72
CA GLU A 329 2.32 9.22 33.63
C GLU A 329 1.63 8.68 32.38
N ALA A 330 0.40 9.13 32.12
CA ALA A 330 -0.34 8.77 30.90
C ALA A 330 0.43 9.17 29.63
N TRP A 331 1.04 10.35 29.63
CA TRP A 331 1.80 10.87 28.49
C TRP A 331 3.10 10.09 28.26
N GLU A 332 3.83 9.75 29.32
CA GLU A 332 5.03 8.92 29.21
C GLU A 332 4.72 7.53 28.63
N ILE A 333 3.65 6.88 29.12
CA ILE A 333 3.19 5.59 28.60
C ILE A 333 2.78 5.72 27.13
N THR A 334 2.03 6.76 26.79
CA THR A 334 1.59 7.05 25.42
C THR A 334 2.78 7.20 24.47
N GLN A 335 3.76 8.03 24.82
CA GLN A 335 4.94 8.25 24.00
C GLN A 335 5.75 6.97 23.78
N LYS A 336 5.89 6.11 24.79
CA LYS A 336 6.62 4.83 24.68
C LYS A 336 5.87 3.75 23.89
N THR A 337 4.57 3.92 23.67
CA THR A 337 3.71 2.94 22.99
C THR A 337 3.69 3.16 21.47
N PHE A 338 3.71 4.41 21.03
CA PHE A 338 3.50 4.77 19.63
C PHE A 338 4.79 4.97 18.83
N ALA A 339 4.81 4.42 17.63
CA ALA A 339 5.80 4.74 16.60
C ALA A 339 5.09 5.21 15.32
N TYR A 340 5.69 6.17 14.61
CA TYR A 340 5.10 6.80 13.42
C TYR A 340 5.95 6.57 12.17
N THR A 341 5.33 6.09 11.10
CA THR A 341 5.96 6.00 9.78
C THR A 341 5.39 7.07 8.85
N ASN A 342 6.26 7.90 8.28
CA ASN A 342 5.89 8.89 7.27
C ASN A 342 6.07 8.30 5.85
N HIS A 343 5.06 8.46 4.99
CA HIS A 343 5.03 7.91 3.64
C HIS A 343 5.06 8.96 2.52
N THR A 344 5.23 10.24 2.86
CA THR A 344 5.14 11.33 1.89
C THR A 344 5.89 12.57 2.35
N VAL A 345 6.49 13.25 1.39
CA VAL A 345 7.09 14.59 1.54
C VAL A 345 6.21 15.69 0.93
N LEU A 346 5.13 15.30 0.22
CA LEU A 346 4.25 16.25 -0.45
C LEU A 346 3.37 16.97 0.57
N PRO A 347 3.39 18.32 0.62
CA PRO A 347 2.58 19.10 1.57
C PRO A 347 1.10 18.76 1.53
N GLU A 348 0.54 18.51 0.34
CA GLU A 348 -0.86 18.14 0.15
C GLU A 348 -1.28 16.82 0.81
N ALA A 349 -0.31 15.95 1.11
CA ALA A 349 -0.54 14.66 1.76
C ALA A 349 -0.25 14.68 3.27
N LEU A 350 0.28 15.79 3.81
CA LEU A 350 0.48 15.96 5.25
C LEU A 350 -0.80 16.54 5.87
N GLU A 351 -1.58 15.71 6.56
CA GLU A 351 -2.94 16.08 6.98
C GLU A 351 -2.99 17.30 7.90
N ARG A 352 -3.93 18.21 7.56
CA ARG A 352 -4.25 19.43 8.31
C ARG A 352 -5.75 19.53 8.53
N TRP A 353 -6.19 19.26 9.76
CA TRP A 353 -7.61 19.31 10.11
C TRP A 353 -7.99 20.71 10.63
N PRO A 354 -9.03 21.37 10.08
CA PRO A 354 -9.54 22.62 10.65
C PRO A 354 -9.93 22.42 12.11
N VAL A 355 -9.50 23.34 12.99
CA VAL A 355 -9.79 23.26 14.43
C VAL A 355 -11.30 23.22 14.68
N GLU A 356 -12.08 24.03 13.98
CA GLU A 356 -13.55 24.08 14.11
C GLU A 356 -14.22 22.72 13.83
N LEU A 357 -13.68 21.97 12.86
CA LEU A 357 -14.19 20.63 12.53
C LEU A 357 -13.92 19.65 13.67
N VAL A 358 -12.70 19.67 14.21
CA VAL A 358 -12.30 18.80 15.33
C VAL A 358 -13.02 19.21 16.61
N GLU A 359 -13.22 20.50 16.86
CA GLU A 359 -13.99 21.03 17.99
C GLU A 359 -15.42 20.51 17.98
N LYS A 360 -16.08 20.57 16.83
CA LYS A 360 -17.45 20.09 16.67
C LYS A 360 -17.54 18.58 16.86
N LEU A 361 -16.63 17.81 16.24
CA LEU A 361 -16.73 16.36 16.17
C LEU A 361 -16.15 15.65 17.41
N LEU A 362 -15.04 16.15 17.94
CA LEU A 362 -14.20 15.53 18.96
C LEU A 362 -13.73 16.58 20.00
N PRO A 363 -14.65 17.26 20.71
CA PRO A 363 -14.32 18.41 21.55
C PRO A 363 -13.32 18.07 22.66
N ARG A 364 -13.40 16.86 23.23
CA ARG A 364 -12.46 16.42 24.27
C ARG A 364 -11.05 16.19 23.72
N HIS A 365 -10.94 15.64 22.52
CA HIS A 365 -9.64 15.43 21.88
C HIS A 365 -8.97 16.73 21.53
N LEU A 366 -9.74 17.75 21.13
CA LEU A 366 -9.20 19.08 20.90
C LEU A 366 -8.57 19.68 22.16
N GLU A 367 -9.23 19.58 23.32
CA GLU A 367 -8.65 20.01 24.61
C GLU A 367 -7.34 19.27 24.92
N ILE A 368 -7.30 17.95 24.69
CA ILE A 368 -6.10 17.12 24.89
C ILE A 368 -4.98 17.54 23.93
N ILE A 369 -5.29 17.79 22.66
CA ILE A 369 -4.32 18.25 21.66
C ILE A 369 -3.76 19.62 22.04
N TYR A 370 -4.60 20.55 22.53
CA TYR A 370 -4.12 21.84 23.03
C TYR A 370 -3.21 21.70 24.25
N GLU A 371 -3.54 20.82 25.19
CA GLU A 371 -2.68 20.55 26.37
C GLU A 371 -1.34 19.93 25.94
N ILE A 372 -1.34 18.98 24.98
CA ILE A 372 -0.12 18.43 24.38
C ILE A 372 0.70 19.55 23.73
N ASN A 373 0.07 20.40 22.93
CA ASN A 373 0.72 21.52 22.25
C ASN A 373 1.34 22.51 23.25
N GLN A 374 0.60 22.88 24.29
CA GLN A 374 1.08 23.81 25.31
C GLN A 374 2.34 23.26 26.01
N LYS A 375 2.29 22.02 26.51
CA LYS A 375 3.45 21.40 27.17
C LYS A 375 4.64 21.21 26.23
N HIS A 376 4.37 20.89 24.96
CA HIS A 376 5.41 20.81 23.94
C HIS A 376 6.09 22.16 23.73
N LEU A 377 5.31 23.22 23.49
CA LEU A 377 5.83 24.56 23.25
C LEU A 377 6.52 25.15 24.48
N ASP A 378 6.07 24.85 25.69
CA ASP A 378 6.76 25.23 26.93
C ASP A 378 8.17 24.60 26.99
N ARG A 379 8.29 23.32 26.60
CA ARG A 379 9.60 22.64 26.47
C ARG A 379 10.46 23.30 25.40
N ILE A 380 9.90 23.61 24.22
CA ILE A 380 10.65 24.28 23.14
C ILE A 380 11.12 25.68 23.58
N ALA A 381 10.27 26.45 24.25
CA ALA A 381 10.61 27.79 24.73
C ALA A 381 11.71 27.75 25.81
N ALA A 382 11.70 26.73 26.67
CA ALA A 382 12.75 26.52 27.66
C ALA A 382 14.10 26.15 27.04
N LEU A 383 14.09 25.34 25.97
CA LEU A 383 15.31 24.92 25.26
C LEU A 383 15.86 26.00 24.32
N PHE A 384 14.98 26.77 23.68
CA PHE A 384 15.32 27.78 22.67
C PHE A 384 14.67 29.14 22.96
N PRO A 385 15.01 29.82 24.07
CA PRO A 385 14.29 31.02 24.54
C PRO A 385 14.38 32.25 23.62
N LYS A 386 15.24 32.21 22.58
CA LYS A 386 15.44 33.32 21.63
C LYS A 386 14.91 33.03 20.22
N ASP A 387 14.45 31.80 19.94
CA ASP A 387 13.99 31.38 18.61
C ASP A 387 12.45 31.28 18.60
N VAL A 388 11.79 32.44 18.59
CA VAL A 388 10.32 32.53 18.61
C VAL A 388 9.71 31.90 17.35
N ASP A 389 10.38 32.01 16.20
CA ASP A 389 9.89 31.41 14.96
C ASP A 389 9.92 29.87 15.02
N ARG A 390 10.89 29.26 15.72
CA ARG A 390 10.89 27.80 15.95
C ARG A 390 9.67 27.34 16.75
N LEU A 391 9.17 28.13 17.70
CA LEU A 391 7.90 27.81 18.39
C LEU A 391 6.75 27.71 17.38
N ARG A 392 6.66 28.66 16.45
CA ARG A 392 5.64 28.64 15.40
C ARG A 392 5.78 27.42 14.48
N ARG A 393 7.00 27.10 14.04
CA ARG A 393 7.28 25.98 13.12
C ARG A 393 7.11 24.60 13.77
N MET A 394 7.26 24.49 15.09
CA MET A 394 7.09 23.23 15.84
C MET A 394 5.73 23.09 16.51
N SER A 395 4.84 24.09 16.40
CA SER A 395 3.48 24.03 16.93
C SER A 395 2.67 22.92 16.27
N LEU A 396 1.84 22.25 17.06
CA LEU A 396 0.82 21.32 16.55
C LEU A 396 -0.37 22.08 15.93
N ILE A 397 -0.49 23.39 16.22
CA ILE A 397 -1.55 24.27 15.75
C ILE A 397 -0.97 25.30 14.78
N GLU A 398 -1.45 25.29 13.55
CA GLU A 398 -1.12 26.27 12.52
C GLU A 398 -2.15 27.41 12.55
N GLU A 399 -1.67 28.65 12.52
CA GLU A 399 -2.52 29.85 12.65
C GLU A 399 -2.83 30.51 11.29
N GLU A 400 -2.03 30.25 10.26
CA GLU A 400 -2.16 30.89 8.94
C GLU A 400 -3.27 30.25 8.09
N GLY A 401 -4.17 31.08 7.52
CA GLY A 401 -5.25 30.59 6.64
C GLY A 401 -6.38 29.87 7.38
N GLY A 402 -6.57 30.20 8.67
CA GLY A 402 -7.52 29.56 9.59
C GLY A 402 -6.83 28.51 10.45
N LYS A 403 -7.26 28.36 11.72
CA LYS A 403 -6.61 27.44 12.66
C LYS A 403 -6.72 25.98 12.21
N ARG A 404 -5.60 25.28 12.15
CA ARG A 404 -5.52 23.87 11.75
C ARG A 404 -4.63 23.07 12.69
N ILE A 405 -4.95 21.79 12.85
CA ILE A 405 -4.14 20.82 13.58
C ILE A 405 -3.22 20.12 12.59
N ASN A 406 -1.93 20.16 12.86
CA ASN A 406 -0.90 19.46 12.11
C ASN A 406 -0.70 18.04 12.66
N MET A 407 -1.27 17.07 11.95
CA MET A 407 -1.31 15.68 12.42
C MET A 407 0.07 15.02 12.38
N ALA A 408 0.94 15.44 11.47
CA ALA A 408 2.32 14.96 11.43
C ALA A 408 3.10 15.43 12.67
N HIS A 409 2.94 16.69 13.08
CA HIS A 409 3.56 17.19 14.32
C HIS A 409 3.01 16.48 15.55
N LEU A 410 1.70 16.21 15.60
CA LEU A 410 1.09 15.41 16.66
C LEU A 410 1.70 14.01 16.74
N CYS A 411 1.83 13.31 15.59
CA CYS A 411 2.49 12.00 15.51
C CYS A 411 3.93 12.05 16.01
N ILE A 412 4.72 13.02 15.55
CA ILE A 412 6.12 13.17 15.96
C ILE A 412 6.18 13.40 17.47
N VAL A 413 5.41 14.33 18.02
CA VAL A 413 5.47 14.65 19.46
C VAL A 413 4.99 13.50 20.34
N GLY A 414 3.97 12.75 19.90
CA GLY A 414 3.36 11.65 20.66
C GLY A 414 3.98 10.27 20.47
N SER A 415 5.08 10.13 19.72
CA SER A 415 5.73 8.84 19.45
C SER A 415 7.16 8.77 20.00
N HIS A 416 7.70 7.57 20.27
CA HIS A 416 9.11 7.38 20.64
C HIS A 416 10.02 7.19 19.43
N ALA A 417 9.47 6.82 18.27
CA ALA A 417 10.21 6.63 17.03
C ALA A 417 9.44 7.22 15.83
N VAL A 418 10.19 7.79 14.89
CA VAL A 418 9.69 8.29 13.61
C VAL A 418 10.56 7.70 12.52
N ASN A 419 9.99 7.18 11.44
CA ASN A 419 10.81 6.65 10.35
C ASN A 419 10.30 7.03 8.96
N GLY A 420 11.24 7.19 8.04
CA GLY A 420 10.97 7.21 6.60
C GLY A 420 11.09 5.83 5.96
N VAL A 421 10.74 5.74 4.67
CA VAL A 421 10.49 4.47 3.95
C VAL A 421 11.48 4.14 2.82
N ALA A 422 12.46 5.01 2.62
CA ALA A 422 13.67 4.79 1.84
C ALA A 422 14.77 5.69 2.41
N LYS A 423 16.04 5.40 2.14
CA LYS A 423 17.16 6.14 2.73
C LYS A 423 17.09 7.63 2.36
N ILE A 424 17.02 7.94 1.05
CA ILE A 424 16.90 9.31 0.54
C ILE A 424 15.68 10.05 1.11
N HIS A 425 14.53 9.37 1.20
CA HIS A 425 13.33 9.95 1.78
C HIS A 425 13.51 10.27 3.27
N SER A 426 14.13 9.36 4.02
CA SER A 426 14.38 9.58 5.46
C SER A 426 15.33 10.76 5.68
N ASP A 427 16.30 10.93 4.78
CA ASP A 427 17.20 12.08 4.81
C ASP A 427 16.44 13.38 4.49
N ILE A 428 15.57 13.41 3.46
CA ILE A 428 14.70 14.56 3.15
C ILE A 428 13.77 14.90 4.32
N VAL A 429 13.17 13.89 4.96
CA VAL A 429 12.32 14.04 6.13
C VAL A 429 13.09 14.72 7.27
N LYS A 430 14.34 14.32 7.51
CA LYS A 430 15.20 14.91 8.55
C LYS A 430 15.69 16.31 8.20
N THR A 431 16.06 16.58 6.95
CA THR A 431 16.76 17.83 6.60
C THR A 431 15.83 18.93 6.10
N GLN A 432 14.65 18.57 5.61
CA GLN A 432 13.71 19.51 4.98
C GLN A 432 12.35 19.52 5.70
N VAL A 433 11.67 18.38 5.78
CA VAL A 433 10.25 18.33 6.20
C VAL A 433 10.09 18.56 7.71
N PHE A 434 10.85 17.83 8.53
CA PHE A 434 10.78 17.90 9.99
C PHE A 434 12.11 18.30 10.61
N LYS A 435 12.82 19.23 9.96
CA LYS A 435 14.16 19.68 10.36
C LYS A 435 14.25 20.07 11.83
N ASP A 436 13.36 20.96 12.29
CA ASP A 436 13.41 21.45 13.67
C ASP A 436 13.18 20.32 14.70
N PHE A 437 12.35 19.32 14.38
CA PHE A 437 12.14 18.14 15.24
C PHE A 437 13.34 17.19 15.20
N SER A 438 13.94 16.96 14.04
CA SER A 438 15.11 16.09 13.89
C SER A 438 16.35 16.69 14.54
N GLU A 439 16.50 18.02 14.58
CA GLU A 439 17.56 18.69 15.33
C GLU A 439 17.38 18.54 16.84
N LEU A 440 16.13 18.52 17.32
CA LEU A 440 15.80 18.37 18.73
C LEU A 440 16.00 16.94 19.24
N GLU A 441 15.51 15.94 18.50
CA GLU A 441 15.51 14.52 18.89
C GLU A 441 16.09 13.65 17.76
N PRO A 442 17.39 13.73 17.45
CA PRO A 442 17.97 13.07 16.27
C PRO A 442 17.83 11.54 16.30
N ASP A 443 17.97 10.92 17.47
CA ASP A 443 17.89 9.45 17.65
C ASP A 443 16.49 8.90 17.41
N LYS A 444 15.47 9.75 17.48
CA LYS A 444 14.07 9.41 17.20
C LYS A 444 13.82 9.12 15.73
N PHE A 445 14.56 9.77 14.83
CA PHE A 445 14.34 9.67 13.39
C PHE A 445 15.19 8.54 12.80
N GLN A 446 14.53 7.48 12.35
CA GLN A 446 15.13 6.30 11.74
C GLN A 446 14.78 6.17 10.26
N ASN A 447 15.37 5.17 9.62
CA ASN A 447 14.97 4.69 8.30
C ASN A 447 14.56 3.22 8.40
N LYS A 448 13.51 2.86 7.66
CA LYS A 448 13.12 1.48 7.40
C LYS A 448 12.71 1.37 5.94
N THR A 449 13.67 1.06 5.07
CA THR A 449 13.37 0.91 3.64
C THR A 449 12.26 -0.12 3.44
N ASN A 450 11.26 0.23 2.63
CA ASN A 450 10.15 -0.67 2.32
C ASN A 450 10.64 -2.01 1.73
N GLY A 451 9.71 -2.96 1.67
CA GLY A 451 9.93 -4.25 1.03
C GLY A 451 8.62 -4.88 0.56
N ILE A 452 8.74 -5.95 -0.20
CA ILE A 452 7.63 -6.73 -0.74
C ILE A 452 7.75 -8.19 -0.29
N THR A 453 6.61 -8.86 -0.13
CA THR A 453 6.62 -10.29 0.23
C THR A 453 7.01 -11.14 -0.99
N PRO A 454 8.06 -11.98 -0.93
CA PRO A 454 8.41 -12.90 -2.00
C PRO A 454 7.36 -14.02 -2.21
N ARG A 455 6.49 -14.29 -1.23
CA ARG A 455 5.45 -15.31 -1.35
C ARG A 455 4.46 -14.94 -2.45
N ARG A 456 3.93 -13.71 -2.42
CA ARG A 456 3.00 -13.23 -3.45
C ARG A 456 3.73 -12.76 -4.71
N TRP A 457 4.79 -11.99 -4.55
CA TRP A 457 5.43 -11.27 -5.66
C TRP A 457 6.55 -12.05 -6.37
N LEU A 458 6.68 -13.35 -6.10
CA LEU A 458 7.53 -14.27 -6.86
C LEU A 458 6.91 -15.66 -6.90
N LEU A 459 6.72 -16.31 -5.74
CA LEU A 459 6.26 -17.70 -5.68
C LEU A 459 4.83 -17.88 -6.25
N LEU A 460 3.91 -16.97 -5.93
CA LEU A 460 2.54 -16.97 -6.44
C LEU A 460 2.47 -16.48 -7.89
N CYS A 461 2.94 -15.27 -8.16
CA CYS A 461 2.71 -14.64 -9.47
C CYS A 461 3.64 -15.14 -10.59
N ASN A 462 4.78 -15.74 -10.25
CA ASN A 462 5.78 -16.17 -11.24
C ASN A 462 6.37 -17.54 -10.87
N PRO A 463 5.53 -18.59 -10.83
CA PRO A 463 5.94 -19.93 -10.40
C PRO A 463 7.07 -20.49 -11.27
N GLY A 464 7.08 -20.19 -12.58
CA GLY A 464 8.17 -20.63 -13.48
C GLY A 464 9.54 -20.03 -13.12
N LEU A 465 9.59 -18.76 -12.70
CA LEU A 465 10.85 -18.16 -12.21
C LEU A 465 11.22 -18.71 -10.83
N ALA A 466 10.23 -18.92 -9.96
CA ALA A 466 10.44 -19.49 -8.64
C ALA A 466 11.05 -20.90 -8.72
N GLU A 467 10.51 -21.76 -9.57
CA GLU A 467 11.01 -23.11 -9.83
C GLU A 467 12.44 -23.08 -10.40
N LEU A 468 12.68 -22.26 -11.42
CA LEU A 468 14.01 -22.11 -12.01
C LEU A 468 15.07 -21.65 -10.99
N ILE A 469 14.71 -20.78 -10.04
CA ILE A 469 15.59 -20.37 -8.94
C ILE A 469 15.80 -21.54 -7.98
N ALA A 470 14.72 -22.23 -7.58
CA ALA A 470 14.76 -23.35 -6.65
C ALA A 470 15.65 -24.49 -7.14
N GLU A 471 15.62 -24.81 -8.44
CA GLU A 471 16.50 -25.82 -9.06
C GLU A 471 17.99 -25.52 -8.88
N LYS A 472 18.39 -24.24 -8.82
CA LYS A 472 19.80 -23.84 -8.73
C LYS A 472 20.27 -23.60 -7.30
N ILE A 473 19.42 -23.05 -6.43
CA ILE A 473 19.84 -22.61 -5.08
C ILE A 473 19.01 -23.19 -3.93
N GLY A 474 18.02 -24.05 -4.21
CA GLY A 474 17.07 -24.58 -3.23
C GLY A 474 15.91 -23.63 -2.92
N GLU A 475 14.97 -24.04 -2.07
CA GLU A 475 13.72 -23.31 -1.78
C GLU A 475 13.83 -22.31 -0.62
N ASP A 476 14.93 -22.32 0.14
CA ASP A 476 15.08 -21.50 1.34
C ASP A 476 15.03 -19.98 1.05
N TYR A 477 15.23 -19.57 -0.21
CA TYR A 477 15.15 -18.15 -0.61
C TYR A 477 13.77 -17.52 -0.34
N VAL A 478 12.70 -18.32 -0.25
CA VAL A 478 11.34 -17.80 0.02
C VAL A 478 11.23 -17.23 1.45
N LYS A 479 12.02 -17.76 2.39
CA LYS A 479 12.15 -17.27 3.77
C LYS A 479 13.33 -16.33 3.96
N ASP A 480 14.35 -16.44 3.11
CA ASP A 480 15.53 -15.59 3.13
C ASP A 480 15.93 -15.16 1.71
N LEU A 481 15.33 -14.06 1.25
CA LEU A 481 15.53 -13.55 -0.10
C LEU A 481 16.98 -13.10 -0.36
N SER A 482 17.82 -12.93 0.67
CA SER A 482 19.24 -12.61 0.49
C SER A 482 19.99 -13.72 -0.25
N GLN A 483 19.48 -14.95 -0.24
CA GLN A 483 20.06 -16.08 -0.96
C GLN A 483 20.05 -15.92 -2.48
N LEU A 484 19.23 -15.03 -3.05
CA LEU A 484 19.26 -14.72 -4.48
C LEU A 484 20.64 -14.24 -4.95
N ALA A 485 21.48 -13.70 -4.05
CA ALA A 485 22.86 -13.35 -4.37
C ALA A 485 23.69 -14.52 -4.93
N LYS A 486 23.34 -15.77 -4.59
CA LYS A 486 23.99 -16.99 -5.12
C LYS A 486 23.83 -17.11 -6.64
N LEU A 487 22.78 -16.53 -7.22
CA LEU A 487 22.54 -16.54 -8.67
C LEU A 487 23.61 -15.77 -9.46
N ARG A 488 24.41 -14.91 -8.81
CA ARG A 488 25.58 -14.26 -9.43
C ARG A 488 26.60 -15.26 -9.98
N ASN A 489 26.67 -16.46 -9.40
CA ASN A 489 27.55 -17.52 -9.88
C ASN A 489 27.15 -18.06 -11.27
N LEU A 490 25.93 -17.76 -11.73
CA LEU A 490 25.38 -18.21 -13.01
C LEU A 490 25.47 -17.15 -14.12
N LEU A 491 26.11 -15.99 -13.87
CA LEU A 491 26.23 -14.91 -14.87
C LEU A 491 26.94 -15.33 -16.16
N GLY A 492 27.82 -16.34 -16.10
CA GLY A 492 28.51 -16.89 -17.27
C GLY A 492 27.81 -18.12 -17.90
N ASP A 493 26.68 -18.56 -17.36
CA ASP A 493 25.97 -19.75 -17.81
C ASP A 493 24.96 -19.40 -18.90
N ASP A 494 25.35 -19.63 -20.15
CA ASP A 494 24.50 -19.38 -21.33
C ASP A 494 23.26 -20.28 -21.39
N VAL A 495 23.25 -21.44 -20.71
CA VAL A 495 22.05 -22.29 -20.60
C VAL A 495 21.06 -21.62 -19.67
N PHE A 496 21.50 -21.25 -18.48
CA PHE A 496 20.64 -20.60 -17.49
C PHE A 496 20.07 -19.26 -17.99
N LEU A 497 20.87 -18.44 -18.68
CA LEU A 497 20.39 -17.18 -19.27
C LEU A 497 19.29 -17.41 -20.33
N ARG A 498 19.31 -18.53 -21.05
CA ARG A 498 18.24 -18.90 -21.98
C ARG A 498 16.99 -19.42 -21.26
N GLU A 499 17.15 -20.23 -20.23
CA GLU A 499 16.05 -20.69 -19.38
C GLU A 499 15.31 -19.49 -18.75
N LEU A 500 16.07 -18.53 -18.21
CA LEU A 500 15.55 -17.28 -17.66
C LEU A 500 14.74 -16.48 -18.69
N ALA A 501 15.26 -16.38 -19.92
CA ALA A 501 14.58 -15.69 -21.02
C ALA A 501 13.28 -16.40 -21.44
N ASN A 502 13.29 -17.74 -21.44
CA ASN A 502 12.11 -18.53 -21.78
C ASN A 502 10.97 -18.30 -20.78
N VAL A 503 11.27 -18.28 -19.48
CA VAL A 503 10.27 -17.96 -18.44
C VAL A 503 9.64 -16.59 -18.67
N LYS A 504 10.45 -15.56 -18.99
CA LYS A 504 9.92 -14.22 -19.35
C LYS A 504 9.00 -14.30 -20.57
N GLN A 505 9.40 -15.03 -21.60
CA GLN A 505 8.62 -15.17 -22.83
C GLN A 505 7.29 -15.90 -22.61
N GLU A 506 7.26 -16.93 -21.76
CA GLU A 506 6.04 -17.64 -21.36
C GLU A 506 5.08 -16.73 -20.60
N ASN A 507 5.59 -15.94 -19.65
CA ASN A 507 4.78 -14.95 -18.93
C ASN A 507 4.18 -13.92 -19.89
N LYS A 508 4.96 -13.44 -20.88
CA LYS A 508 4.47 -12.53 -21.92
C LYS A 508 3.40 -13.16 -22.80
N LEU A 509 3.53 -14.44 -23.13
CA LEU A 509 2.51 -15.18 -23.88
C LEU A 509 1.20 -15.30 -23.09
N LYS A 510 1.27 -15.71 -21.82
CA LYS A 510 0.10 -15.80 -20.93
C LYS A 510 -0.59 -14.43 -20.79
N PHE A 511 0.19 -13.36 -20.58
CA PHE A 511 -0.37 -12.02 -20.49
C PHE A 511 -0.98 -11.53 -21.81
N SER A 512 -0.39 -11.90 -22.95
CA SER A 512 -0.96 -11.59 -24.27
C SER A 512 -2.31 -12.27 -24.48
N GLN A 513 -2.47 -13.52 -24.05
CA GLN A 513 -3.75 -14.24 -24.09
C GLN A 513 -4.79 -13.58 -23.19
N PHE A 514 -4.39 -13.14 -21.99
CA PHE A 514 -5.24 -12.35 -21.10
C PHE A 514 -5.70 -11.05 -21.77
N LEU A 515 -4.80 -10.29 -22.41
CA LEU A 515 -5.15 -9.06 -23.11
C LEU A 515 -6.10 -9.30 -24.30
N GLU A 516 -5.90 -10.38 -25.05
CA GLU A 516 -6.80 -10.74 -26.15
C GLU A 516 -8.19 -11.15 -25.63
N LYS A 517 -8.26 -11.86 -24.50
CA LYS A 517 -9.53 -12.27 -23.86
C LYS A 517 -10.30 -11.07 -23.30
N GLU A 518 -9.64 -10.24 -22.48
CA GLU A 518 -10.31 -9.18 -21.71
C GLU A 518 -10.46 -7.88 -22.50
N TYR A 519 -9.46 -7.51 -23.30
CA TYR A 519 -9.44 -6.23 -24.01
C TYR A 519 -9.65 -6.38 -25.52
N GLN A 520 -9.71 -7.62 -26.05
CA GLN A 520 -9.86 -7.89 -27.49
C GLN A 520 -8.75 -7.26 -28.34
N VAL A 521 -7.56 -7.07 -27.75
CA VAL A 521 -6.39 -6.51 -28.43
C VAL A 521 -5.35 -7.61 -28.64
N LYS A 522 -5.08 -7.92 -29.91
CA LYS A 522 -4.00 -8.83 -30.28
C LYS A 522 -2.66 -8.11 -30.25
N ILE A 523 -1.74 -8.60 -29.43
CA ILE A 523 -0.39 -8.03 -29.29
C ILE A 523 0.69 -9.01 -29.76
N ASN A 524 1.86 -8.47 -30.12
CA ASN A 524 3.02 -9.28 -30.46
C ASN A 524 3.83 -9.60 -29.19
N PRO A 525 3.87 -10.85 -28.71
CA PRO A 525 4.60 -11.22 -27.49
C PRO A 525 6.13 -11.14 -27.66
N ALA A 526 6.65 -10.97 -28.88
CA ALA A 526 8.08 -10.70 -29.11
C ALA A 526 8.46 -9.22 -28.91
N SER A 527 7.47 -8.31 -28.83
CA SER A 527 7.72 -6.90 -28.53
C SER A 527 8.28 -6.71 -27.12
N MET A 528 9.01 -5.62 -26.88
CA MET A 528 9.35 -5.20 -25.53
C MET A 528 8.08 -4.74 -24.81
N PHE A 529 7.81 -5.31 -23.64
CA PHE A 529 6.72 -4.87 -22.77
C PHE A 529 7.24 -3.78 -21.83
N ASP A 530 6.88 -2.54 -22.16
CA ASP A 530 7.24 -1.30 -21.47
C ASP A 530 6.06 -0.85 -20.60
N VAL A 531 6.23 -0.88 -19.27
CA VAL A 531 5.12 -0.90 -18.33
C VAL A 531 5.23 0.20 -17.28
N HIS A 532 4.23 1.10 -17.28
CA HIS A 532 4.05 2.16 -16.30
C HIS A 532 2.76 1.96 -15.50
N VAL A 533 2.82 1.12 -14.47
CA VAL A 533 1.65 0.77 -13.65
C VAL A 533 1.75 1.27 -12.20
N LYS A 534 0.95 2.28 -11.89
CA LYS A 534 0.82 2.92 -10.55
C LYS A 534 -0.36 3.89 -10.58
N ARG A 535 -0.79 4.41 -9.43
CA ARG A 535 -1.81 5.48 -9.37
C ARG A 535 -1.43 6.64 -10.29
N ILE A 536 -2.41 7.26 -10.96
CA ILE A 536 -2.13 8.46 -11.76
C ILE A 536 -1.92 9.64 -10.82
N HIS A 537 -0.77 10.30 -10.95
CA HIS A 537 -0.46 11.52 -10.23
C HIS A 537 0.58 12.31 -11.01
N GLU A 538 0.48 13.63 -11.01
CA GLU A 538 1.41 14.51 -11.72
C GLU A 538 2.90 14.23 -11.39
N TYR A 539 3.26 14.00 -10.11
CA TYR A 539 4.65 13.69 -9.72
C TYR A 539 5.17 12.33 -10.21
N LYS A 540 4.25 11.39 -10.54
CA LYS A 540 4.61 10.08 -11.11
C LYS A 540 4.87 10.15 -12.61
N ARG A 541 4.55 11.30 -13.22
CA ARG A 541 4.90 11.69 -14.59
C ARG A 541 4.50 10.68 -15.66
N GLN A 542 3.30 10.10 -15.57
CA GLN A 542 2.70 9.42 -16.72
C GLN A 542 2.61 10.33 -17.96
N LEU A 543 2.55 11.65 -17.75
CA LEU A 543 2.63 12.64 -18.80
C LEU A 543 4.00 12.67 -19.51
N LEU A 544 5.11 12.52 -18.79
CA LEU A 544 6.45 12.38 -19.39
C LEU A 544 6.53 11.12 -20.25
N ASN A 545 5.96 10.00 -19.79
CA ASN A 545 5.85 8.79 -20.60
C ASN A 545 5.00 9.05 -21.86
N CYS A 546 3.86 9.73 -21.73
CA CYS A 546 3.00 10.07 -22.86
C CYS A 546 3.72 10.92 -23.94
N LEU A 547 4.55 11.89 -23.53
CA LEU A 547 5.37 12.67 -24.46
C LEU A 547 6.38 11.79 -25.23
N HIS A 548 6.96 10.78 -24.57
CA HIS A 548 7.83 9.81 -25.25
C HIS A 548 7.06 8.92 -26.23
N ILE A 549 5.84 8.48 -25.89
CA ILE A 549 4.96 7.74 -26.81
C ILE A 549 4.73 8.56 -28.10
N ILE A 550 4.39 9.84 -27.97
CA ILE A 550 4.16 10.74 -29.10
C ILE A 550 5.46 10.93 -29.91
N THR A 551 6.61 10.97 -29.23
CA THR A 551 7.93 11.07 -29.88
C THR A 551 8.22 9.84 -30.74
N LEU A 552 8.00 8.63 -30.21
CA LEU A 552 8.15 7.39 -30.97
C LEU A 552 7.21 7.34 -32.17
N TYR A 553 5.94 7.72 -31.97
CA TYR A 553 4.95 7.82 -33.04
C TYR A 553 5.40 8.76 -34.17
N ASN A 554 5.86 9.97 -33.82
CA ASN A 554 6.32 10.94 -34.79
C ASN A 554 7.56 10.46 -35.58
N ARG A 555 8.50 9.78 -34.91
CA ARG A 555 9.68 9.19 -35.56
C ARG A 555 9.28 8.11 -36.56
N GLU A 556 8.33 7.24 -36.22
CA GLU A 556 7.81 6.23 -37.15
C GLU A 556 7.10 6.84 -38.36
N CYS A 557 6.25 7.86 -38.14
CA CYS A 557 5.52 8.53 -39.22
C CYS A 557 6.43 9.36 -40.14
N ALA A 558 7.54 9.88 -39.65
CA ALA A 558 8.52 10.62 -40.46
C ALA A 558 9.28 9.74 -41.47
N GLY A 559 9.35 8.42 -41.20
CA GLY A 559 10.02 7.43 -42.03
C GLY A 559 11.56 7.47 -41.96
N PRO A 560 12.24 6.43 -42.49
CA PRO A 560 13.68 6.20 -42.32
C PRO A 560 14.57 7.28 -42.96
N ALA A 561 14.02 8.11 -43.84
CA ALA A 561 14.74 9.21 -44.48
C ALA A 561 14.90 10.44 -43.57
N ARG A 562 14.11 10.55 -42.49
CA ARG A 562 14.06 11.73 -41.60
C ARG A 562 14.35 11.40 -40.14
N ALA A 563 14.13 10.16 -39.72
CA ALA A 563 14.49 9.66 -38.40
C ALA A 563 14.95 8.20 -38.51
N PRO A 564 15.90 7.73 -37.66
CA PRO A 564 16.24 6.32 -37.61
C PRO A 564 14.98 5.51 -37.24
N PRO A 565 14.65 4.43 -37.97
CA PRO A 565 13.48 3.62 -37.68
C PRO A 565 13.61 2.96 -36.30
N GLN A 566 12.50 2.80 -35.60
CA GLN A 566 12.45 2.06 -34.34
C GLN A 566 12.69 0.58 -34.64
N GLU A 567 13.87 0.08 -34.27
CA GLU A 567 14.25 -1.32 -34.49
C GLU A 567 13.55 -2.27 -33.51
N VAL A 568 13.15 -1.78 -32.34
CA VAL A 568 12.47 -2.54 -31.29
C VAL A 568 10.97 -2.31 -31.36
N ILE A 569 10.21 -3.37 -31.61
CA ILE A 569 8.74 -3.36 -31.48
C ILE A 569 8.38 -3.18 -30.01
N ARG A 570 7.50 -2.22 -29.68
CA ARG A 570 7.12 -1.89 -28.29
C ARG A 570 5.62 -2.03 -28.06
N LEU A 571 5.28 -2.65 -26.94
CA LEU A 571 3.98 -2.55 -26.30
C LEU A 571 4.14 -1.70 -25.04
N ILE A 572 3.48 -0.55 -25.01
CA ILE A 572 3.46 0.35 -23.87
C ILE A 572 2.16 0.15 -23.09
N LEU A 573 2.29 -0.22 -21.83
CA LEU A 573 1.17 -0.47 -20.91
C LEU A 573 1.14 0.61 -19.84
N CYS A 574 0.07 1.39 -19.83
CA CYS A 574 -0.17 2.41 -18.82
C CYS A 574 -1.40 2.04 -17.99
N THR A 575 -1.42 2.43 -16.72
CA THR A 575 -2.65 2.38 -15.92
C THR A 575 -2.56 3.35 -14.75
N GLY A 576 -3.68 3.45 -14.06
CA GLY A 576 -3.84 4.10 -12.78
C GLY A 576 -5.22 4.71 -12.71
N ALA A 577 -5.67 4.99 -11.50
CA ALA A 577 -6.93 5.66 -11.28
C ALA A 577 -6.76 6.83 -10.32
N ALA A 578 -7.66 7.81 -10.41
CA ALA A 578 -7.67 8.95 -9.49
C ALA A 578 -9.10 9.35 -9.08
N PRO A 579 -9.47 9.28 -7.79
CA PRO A 579 -10.75 9.80 -7.30
C PRO A 579 -10.71 11.33 -7.26
N GLY A 580 -11.69 12.01 -7.87
CA GLY A 580 -11.88 13.46 -7.71
C GLY A 580 -10.76 14.38 -8.23
N TYR A 581 -9.68 13.84 -8.82
CA TYR A 581 -8.52 14.60 -9.28
C TYR A 581 -8.62 14.90 -10.79
N HIS A 582 -9.02 16.13 -11.11
CA HIS A 582 -9.24 16.58 -12.48
C HIS A 582 -8.01 16.36 -13.39
N MET A 583 -6.82 16.86 -13.01
CA MET A 583 -5.65 16.77 -13.88
C MET A 583 -5.18 15.32 -14.10
N ALA A 584 -5.29 14.46 -13.09
CA ALA A 584 -5.03 13.03 -13.25
C ALA A 584 -6.00 12.38 -14.25
N LYS A 585 -7.31 12.70 -14.20
CA LYS A 585 -8.28 12.23 -15.19
C LYS A 585 -8.01 12.77 -16.60
N MET A 586 -7.54 14.02 -16.73
CA MET A 586 -7.10 14.59 -18.00
C MET A 586 -5.91 13.82 -18.58
N ILE A 587 -4.94 13.41 -17.75
CA ILE A 587 -3.81 12.57 -18.18
C ILE A 587 -4.29 11.20 -18.68
N ILE A 588 -5.25 10.55 -17.99
CA ILE A 588 -5.87 9.30 -18.47
C ILE A 588 -6.49 9.51 -19.85
N LYS A 589 -7.27 10.59 -20.01
CA LYS A 589 -7.90 10.92 -21.28
C LYS A 589 -6.89 11.17 -22.40
N LEU A 590 -5.79 11.85 -22.09
CA LEU A 590 -4.71 12.08 -23.05
C LEU A 590 -4.07 10.76 -23.49
N ILE A 591 -3.73 9.87 -22.55
CA ILE A 591 -3.10 8.58 -22.86
C ILE A 591 -4.02 7.73 -23.75
N THR A 592 -5.32 7.66 -23.46
CA THR A 592 -6.27 6.91 -24.28
C THR A 592 -6.47 7.55 -25.65
N SER A 593 -6.55 8.88 -25.74
CA SER A 593 -6.60 9.60 -27.02
C SER A 593 -5.35 9.39 -27.89
N VAL A 594 -4.16 9.38 -27.29
CA VAL A 594 -2.90 9.06 -27.99
C VAL A 594 -2.90 7.60 -28.44
N ALA A 595 -3.31 6.68 -27.57
CA ALA A 595 -3.42 5.26 -27.88
C ALA A 595 -4.36 5.00 -29.06
N ASP A 596 -5.51 5.69 -29.13
CA ASP A 596 -6.47 5.56 -30.23
C ASP A 596 -5.84 5.94 -31.58
N VAL A 597 -5.04 7.01 -31.62
CA VAL A 597 -4.33 7.42 -32.85
C VAL A 597 -3.23 6.41 -33.20
N VAL A 598 -2.34 6.12 -32.26
CA VAL A 598 -1.17 5.24 -32.48
C VAL A 598 -1.60 3.83 -32.91
N ASN A 599 -2.61 3.26 -32.25
CA ASN A 599 -3.02 1.88 -32.50
C ASN A 599 -3.73 1.69 -33.84
N ASN A 600 -4.31 2.74 -34.41
CA ASN A 600 -5.08 2.71 -35.64
C ASN A 600 -4.34 3.31 -36.86
N ASP A 601 -3.15 3.86 -36.68
CA ASP A 601 -2.33 4.37 -37.80
C ASP A 601 -1.70 3.21 -38.60
N PRO A 602 -2.02 3.04 -39.90
CA PRO A 602 -1.43 2.00 -40.74
C PRO A 602 0.08 2.12 -40.94
N VAL A 603 0.66 3.33 -40.83
CA VAL A 603 2.10 3.58 -40.97
C VAL A 603 2.86 2.97 -39.80
N VAL A 604 2.30 3.08 -38.59
CA VAL A 604 2.84 2.48 -37.36
C VAL A 604 2.66 0.95 -37.36
N GLY A 605 1.48 0.49 -37.79
CA GLY A 605 1.15 -0.92 -37.90
C GLY A 605 1.28 -1.66 -36.56
N SER A 606 2.15 -2.67 -36.51
CA SER A 606 2.41 -3.48 -35.30
C SER A 606 3.66 -3.08 -34.53
N LYS A 607 4.37 -2.02 -34.94
CA LYS A 607 5.67 -1.62 -34.35
C LYS A 607 5.52 -0.95 -32.98
N LEU A 608 4.45 -0.20 -32.78
CA LEU A 608 4.13 0.47 -31.54
C LEU A 608 2.65 0.23 -31.22
N LYS A 609 2.38 -0.26 -30.01
CA LYS A 609 1.03 -0.35 -29.45
C LYS A 609 1.02 0.28 -28.07
N VAL A 610 -0.09 0.95 -27.75
CA VAL A 610 -0.30 1.60 -26.45
C VAL A 610 -1.61 1.07 -25.88
N ILE A 611 -1.58 0.48 -24.69
CA ILE A 611 -2.78 -0.04 -24.03
C ILE A 611 -2.89 0.59 -22.65
N PHE A 612 -4.07 1.15 -22.38
CA PHE A 612 -4.43 1.57 -21.03
C PHE A 612 -5.12 0.39 -20.33
N LEU A 613 -4.49 -0.19 -19.32
CA LEU A 613 -5.06 -1.29 -18.55
C LEU A 613 -6.13 -0.74 -17.61
N GLU A 614 -7.38 -1.09 -17.85
CA GLU A 614 -8.52 -0.72 -17.00
C GLU A 614 -8.45 -1.43 -15.63
N ASN A 615 -8.83 -0.72 -14.56
CA ASN A 615 -9.05 -1.26 -13.22
C ASN A 615 -7.84 -2.00 -12.62
N TYR A 616 -6.69 -1.33 -12.61
CA TYR A 616 -5.49 -1.91 -12.03
C TYR A 616 -5.61 -2.17 -10.53
N LYS A 617 -5.56 -3.46 -10.20
CA LYS A 617 -5.65 -4.03 -8.86
C LYS A 617 -4.58 -5.09 -8.63
N VAL A 618 -4.56 -5.71 -7.45
CA VAL A 618 -3.52 -6.67 -7.08
C VAL A 618 -3.51 -7.87 -8.03
N SER A 619 -4.66 -8.46 -8.35
CA SER A 619 -4.74 -9.57 -9.31
C SER A 619 -4.25 -9.21 -10.72
N LEU A 620 -4.48 -7.97 -11.19
CA LEU A 620 -3.92 -7.51 -12.47
C LEU A 620 -2.39 -7.28 -12.37
N ALA A 621 -1.92 -6.77 -11.22
CA ALA A 621 -0.50 -6.60 -10.95
C ALA A 621 0.26 -7.95 -10.98
N GLU A 622 -0.33 -9.01 -10.42
CA GLU A 622 0.20 -10.37 -10.44
C GLU A 622 0.37 -10.92 -11.86
N LYS A 623 -0.39 -10.43 -12.84
CA LYS A 623 -0.28 -10.84 -14.25
C LYS A 623 0.73 -9.99 -15.04
N VAL A 624 0.69 -8.68 -14.87
CA VAL A 624 1.53 -7.76 -15.68
C VAL A 624 2.99 -7.76 -15.22
N ILE A 625 3.27 -7.83 -13.92
CA ILE A 625 4.63 -7.72 -13.37
C ILE A 625 5.56 -8.83 -13.90
N PRO A 626 5.18 -10.13 -13.88
CA PRO A 626 6.01 -11.20 -14.43
C PRO A 626 6.27 -11.08 -15.93
N ALA A 627 5.38 -10.42 -16.68
CA ALA A 627 5.46 -10.26 -18.12
C ALA A 627 6.27 -9.02 -18.58
N THR A 628 6.62 -8.12 -17.67
CA THR A 628 7.29 -6.86 -18.03
C THR A 628 8.77 -7.04 -18.37
N ASP A 629 9.22 -6.37 -19.43
CA ASP A 629 10.63 -6.24 -19.78
C ASP A 629 11.23 -4.95 -19.19
N LEU A 630 10.53 -3.83 -19.35
CA LEU A 630 10.96 -2.50 -18.89
C LEU A 630 9.94 -1.91 -17.92
N SER A 631 10.41 -1.52 -16.74
CA SER A 631 9.61 -0.94 -15.67
C SER A 631 9.86 0.56 -15.54
N GLU A 632 8.81 1.36 -15.72
CA GLU A 632 8.84 2.82 -15.66
C GLU A 632 8.75 3.36 -14.22
N GLN A 633 9.86 3.91 -13.73
CA GLN A 633 10.01 4.46 -12.37
C GLN A 633 10.47 5.91 -12.40
N ILE A 634 9.68 6.73 -13.10
CA ILE A 634 10.09 8.05 -13.60
C ILE A 634 9.55 9.22 -12.77
N SER A 635 9.37 9.10 -11.46
CA SER A 635 8.94 10.26 -10.64
C SER A 635 9.97 11.39 -10.65
N THR A 636 9.56 12.63 -10.37
CA THR A 636 10.52 13.73 -10.18
C THR A 636 11.37 13.46 -8.95
N ALA A 637 12.69 13.61 -9.05
CA ALA A 637 13.58 13.30 -7.93
C ALA A 637 13.20 14.06 -6.65
N GLY A 638 13.08 13.33 -5.54
CA GLY A 638 12.66 13.86 -4.24
C GLY A 638 11.15 13.82 -4.00
N THR A 639 10.35 13.20 -4.86
CA THR A 639 8.87 13.18 -4.71
C THR A 639 8.29 11.80 -4.38
N GLU A 640 8.86 10.71 -4.91
CA GLU A 640 8.47 9.36 -4.52
C GLU A 640 9.22 8.96 -3.24
N ALA A 641 8.47 8.73 -2.16
CA ALA A 641 9.06 8.39 -0.87
C ALA A 641 9.87 7.07 -0.91
N SER A 642 9.44 6.12 -1.73
CA SER A 642 10.12 4.82 -1.87
C SER A 642 9.71 4.15 -3.17
N GLY A 643 8.42 3.83 -3.31
CA GLY A 643 7.93 2.96 -4.37
C GLY A 643 8.15 1.49 -4.02
N THR A 644 7.13 0.66 -4.22
CA THR A 644 7.22 -0.80 -4.04
C THR A 644 6.96 -1.56 -5.34
N GLY A 645 6.43 -0.91 -6.38
CA GLY A 645 6.28 -1.51 -7.70
C GLY A 645 7.63 -1.84 -8.35
N ASN A 646 8.57 -0.90 -8.26
CA ASN A 646 9.97 -1.05 -8.69
C ASN A 646 10.64 -2.33 -8.14
N MET A 647 10.47 -2.61 -6.84
CA MET A 647 10.99 -3.83 -6.21
C MET A 647 10.39 -5.11 -6.80
N LYS A 648 9.09 -5.10 -7.14
CA LYS A 648 8.40 -6.26 -7.71
C LYS A 648 8.89 -6.54 -9.13
N PHE A 649 9.07 -5.48 -9.91
CA PHE A 649 9.62 -5.57 -11.26
C PHE A 649 11.06 -6.07 -11.27
N MET A 650 11.91 -5.53 -10.38
CA MET A 650 13.30 -5.99 -10.23
C MET A 650 13.37 -7.48 -9.88
N LEU A 651 12.56 -7.94 -8.92
CA LEU A 651 12.51 -9.35 -8.51
C LEU A 651 12.04 -10.29 -9.64
N ASN A 652 11.14 -9.81 -10.50
CA ASN A 652 10.58 -10.57 -11.63
C ASN A 652 11.36 -10.40 -12.94
N GLY A 653 12.55 -9.81 -12.89
CA GLY A 653 13.45 -9.72 -14.03
C GLY A 653 13.05 -8.70 -15.10
N ALA A 654 12.38 -7.61 -14.70
CA ALA A 654 12.27 -6.41 -15.53
C ALA A 654 13.45 -5.46 -15.24
N LEU A 655 13.98 -4.82 -16.28
CA LEU A 655 14.95 -3.74 -16.11
C LEU A 655 14.23 -2.43 -15.78
N THR A 656 14.86 -1.59 -14.96
CA THR A 656 14.27 -0.34 -14.51
C THR A 656 14.82 0.83 -15.33
N ILE A 657 13.93 1.64 -15.89
CA ILE A 657 14.23 3.01 -16.31
C ILE A 657 13.62 3.97 -15.30
N GLY A 658 14.42 4.88 -14.77
CA GLY A 658 13.96 5.71 -13.66
C GLY A 658 14.90 6.82 -13.28
N THR A 659 14.39 7.71 -12.43
CA THR A 659 15.18 8.75 -11.78
C THR A 659 15.84 8.23 -10.51
N MET A 660 16.82 8.98 -10.02
CA MET A 660 17.43 8.78 -8.69
C MET A 660 16.51 9.29 -7.58
N ASP A 661 15.40 8.58 -7.40
CA ASP A 661 14.33 8.89 -6.46
C ASP A 661 13.89 7.66 -5.65
N GLY A 662 13.37 7.88 -4.44
CA GLY A 662 12.87 6.82 -3.56
C GLY A 662 13.81 5.61 -3.45
N ALA A 663 13.26 4.41 -3.63
CA ALA A 663 14.00 3.15 -3.56
C ALA A 663 14.79 2.83 -4.85
N ASN A 664 14.63 3.60 -5.95
CA ASN A 664 15.46 3.39 -7.14
C ASN A 664 16.95 3.63 -6.83
N VAL A 665 17.25 4.55 -5.92
CA VAL A 665 18.62 4.82 -5.44
C VAL A 665 19.20 3.55 -4.81
N GLU A 666 18.47 2.95 -3.87
CA GLU A 666 18.91 1.73 -3.19
C GLU A 666 18.96 0.53 -4.15
N MET A 667 18.07 0.46 -5.15
CA MET A 667 18.14 -0.57 -6.21
C MET A 667 19.40 -0.43 -7.06
N ALA A 668 19.78 0.80 -7.43
CA ALA A 668 21.02 1.09 -8.15
C ALA A 668 22.26 0.76 -7.30
N GLU A 669 22.22 1.00 -5.99
CA GLU A 669 23.29 0.62 -5.07
C GLU A 669 23.49 -0.92 -4.99
N GLU A 670 22.39 -1.69 -4.92
CA GLU A 670 22.46 -3.16 -4.80
C GLU A 670 22.82 -3.86 -6.12
N ALA A 671 22.25 -3.39 -7.23
CA ALA A 671 22.45 -3.99 -8.55
C ALA A 671 23.69 -3.45 -9.28
N GLY A 672 24.19 -2.28 -8.90
CA GLY A 672 25.13 -1.47 -9.68
C GLY A 672 24.37 -0.54 -10.64
N GLU A 673 24.72 0.75 -10.64
CA GLU A 673 24.05 1.79 -11.44
C GLU A 673 24.11 1.46 -12.94
N GLU A 674 25.14 0.77 -13.41
CA GLU A 674 25.26 0.33 -14.81
C GLU A 674 24.25 -0.73 -15.22
N ASN A 675 23.56 -1.36 -14.26
CA ASN A 675 22.55 -2.38 -14.49
C ASN A 675 21.11 -1.83 -14.38
N LEU A 676 20.97 -0.50 -14.26
CA LEU A 676 19.72 0.25 -14.38
C LEU A 676 19.85 1.35 -15.45
N PHE A 677 18.71 1.82 -15.95
CA PHE A 677 18.63 2.93 -16.90
C PHE A 677 18.27 4.22 -16.17
N ILE A 678 19.24 4.74 -15.41
CA ILE A 678 19.08 5.99 -14.66
C ILE A 678 19.19 7.21 -15.58
N PHE A 679 18.29 8.18 -15.41
CA PHE A 679 18.29 9.45 -16.15
C PHE A 679 17.75 10.62 -15.32
N GLY A 680 17.87 11.82 -15.89
CA GLY A 680 17.21 13.03 -15.39
C GLY A 680 17.94 13.70 -14.23
N MET A 681 17.30 14.73 -13.70
CA MET A 681 17.76 15.49 -12.54
C MET A 681 17.83 14.64 -11.27
N ARG A 682 18.82 14.92 -10.41
CA ARG A 682 18.85 14.47 -9.01
C ARG A 682 18.16 15.51 -8.12
N VAL A 683 17.94 15.17 -6.84
CA VAL A 683 17.27 16.06 -5.87
C VAL A 683 17.92 17.45 -5.79
N ASP A 684 19.25 17.51 -5.78
CA ASP A 684 19.98 18.77 -5.72
C ASP A 684 19.83 19.60 -6.99
N ASP A 685 19.73 18.96 -8.16
CA ASP A 685 19.49 19.64 -9.45
C ASP A 685 18.09 20.24 -9.49
N VAL A 686 17.08 19.51 -8.99
CA VAL A 686 15.70 20.01 -8.86
C VAL A 686 15.67 21.23 -7.94
N ALA A 687 16.31 21.15 -6.77
CA ALA A 687 16.38 22.28 -5.83
C ALA A 687 17.15 23.48 -6.40
N ALA A 688 18.21 23.24 -7.18
CA ALA A 688 18.94 24.30 -7.87
C ALA A 688 18.10 24.97 -8.97
N LEU A 689 17.32 24.19 -9.72
CA LEU A 689 16.42 24.69 -10.76
C LEU A 689 15.27 25.51 -10.15
N ASP A 690 14.69 25.05 -9.04
CA ASP A 690 13.67 25.81 -8.30
C ASP A 690 14.22 27.16 -7.81
N LYS A 691 15.47 27.21 -7.33
CA LYS A 691 16.13 28.47 -6.93
C LYS A 691 16.44 29.40 -8.10
N LYS A 692 16.79 28.85 -9.26
CA LYS A 692 17.06 29.62 -10.49
C LYS A 692 15.77 30.25 -11.05
N GLY A 693 14.64 29.57 -10.86
CA GLY A 693 13.38 29.86 -11.53
C GLY A 693 13.24 28.98 -12.76
N TYR A 694 12.37 27.98 -12.69
CA TYR A 694 12.06 27.08 -13.80
C TYR A 694 11.18 27.78 -14.83
N GLU A 695 11.61 27.75 -16.10
CA GLU A 695 10.86 28.29 -17.24
C GLU A 695 10.69 27.18 -18.30
N ALA A 696 9.49 26.60 -18.36
CA ALA A 696 9.15 25.50 -19.26
C ALA A 696 9.33 25.90 -20.74
N LYS A 697 9.12 27.19 -21.06
CA LYS A 697 9.24 27.70 -22.43
C LYS A 697 10.65 27.55 -23.00
N GLU A 698 11.70 27.65 -22.18
CA GLU A 698 13.09 27.46 -22.63
C GLU A 698 13.31 26.07 -23.24
N TYR A 699 12.79 25.03 -22.59
CA TYR A 699 12.89 23.65 -23.06
C TYR A 699 12.05 23.41 -24.32
N TYR A 700 10.83 23.94 -24.33
CA TYR A 700 9.92 23.84 -25.47
C TYR A 700 10.50 24.51 -26.74
N GLU A 701 11.15 25.66 -26.63
CA GLU A 701 11.78 26.33 -27.78
C GLU A 701 13.08 25.66 -28.23
N ALA A 702 13.84 25.08 -27.29
CA ALA A 702 15.13 24.46 -27.57
C ALA A 702 15.04 23.04 -28.16
N LEU A 703 13.95 22.30 -27.89
CA LEU A 703 13.83 20.88 -28.22
C LEU A 703 12.74 20.65 -29.30
N PRO A 704 13.11 20.44 -30.59
CA PRO A 704 12.14 20.33 -31.68
C PRO A 704 11.15 19.17 -31.56
N GLU A 705 11.57 18.01 -31.04
CA GLU A 705 10.67 16.86 -30.85
C GLU A 705 9.66 17.10 -29.71
N LEU A 706 10.11 17.73 -28.61
CA LEU A 706 9.23 18.15 -27.53
C LEU A 706 8.20 19.17 -28.04
N LYS A 707 8.68 20.18 -28.79
CA LYS A 707 7.84 21.19 -29.41
C LYS A 707 6.74 20.57 -30.26
N LEU A 708 7.10 19.65 -31.15
CA LEU A 708 6.15 18.97 -32.02
C LEU A 708 5.10 18.17 -31.21
N ALA A 709 5.54 17.41 -30.19
CA ALA A 709 4.64 16.63 -29.36
C ALA A 709 3.64 17.52 -28.59
N VAL A 710 4.11 18.61 -28.00
CA VAL A 710 3.27 19.58 -27.28
C VAL A 710 2.32 20.31 -28.24
N ASP A 711 2.80 20.72 -29.42
CA ASP A 711 1.97 21.39 -30.44
C ASP A 711 0.84 20.47 -30.94
N GLN A 712 1.09 19.18 -31.09
CA GLN A 712 0.06 18.19 -31.45
C GLN A 712 -1.00 18.01 -30.35
N ILE A 713 -0.61 18.11 -29.08
CA ILE A 713 -1.57 18.07 -27.97
C ILE A 713 -2.42 19.35 -27.97
N ASP A 714 -1.79 20.51 -28.14
CA ASP A 714 -2.45 21.82 -28.07
C ASP A 714 -3.36 22.12 -29.27
N ASN A 715 -2.96 21.71 -30.47
CA ASN A 715 -3.71 21.98 -31.70
C ASN A 715 -4.86 20.99 -31.98
N GLY A 716 -5.08 20.02 -31.08
CA GLY A 716 -6.16 19.05 -31.19
C GLY A 716 -5.87 17.85 -32.09
N PHE A 717 -4.62 17.54 -32.44
CA PHE A 717 -4.26 16.37 -33.23
C PHE A 717 -4.81 15.07 -32.61
N PHE A 718 -4.72 14.93 -31.29
CA PHE A 718 -5.24 13.77 -30.53
C PHE A 718 -6.71 13.93 -30.07
N SER A 719 -7.35 15.05 -30.40
CA SER A 719 -8.74 15.35 -30.04
C SER A 719 -9.46 16.15 -31.14
N PRO A 720 -9.54 15.65 -32.39
CA PRO A 720 -10.02 16.45 -33.53
C PRO A 720 -11.47 16.95 -33.38
N LYS A 721 -12.30 16.26 -32.60
CA LYS A 721 -13.68 16.67 -32.29
C LYS A 721 -13.77 17.81 -31.27
N GLN A 722 -12.74 17.95 -30.43
CA GLN A 722 -12.61 18.95 -29.37
C GLN A 722 -11.15 19.43 -29.32
N PRO A 723 -10.72 20.29 -30.26
CA PRO A 723 -9.31 20.67 -30.35
C PRO A 723 -8.75 21.28 -29.07
N ASP A 724 -9.60 21.97 -28.32
CA ASP A 724 -9.26 22.65 -27.08
C ASP A 724 -9.24 21.73 -25.83
N LEU A 725 -9.50 20.42 -25.98
CA LEU A 725 -9.70 19.49 -24.87
C LEU A 725 -8.54 19.48 -23.87
N PHE A 726 -7.29 19.55 -24.35
CA PHE A 726 -6.09 19.41 -23.52
C PHE A 726 -5.45 20.74 -23.13
N LYS A 727 -6.10 21.88 -23.38
CA LYS A 727 -5.55 23.21 -23.06
C LYS A 727 -5.16 23.38 -21.59
N ASP A 728 -5.97 22.86 -20.67
CA ASP A 728 -5.65 22.94 -19.23
C ASP A 728 -4.35 22.20 -18.88
N LEU A 729 -4.11 21.06 -19.54
CA LEU A 729 -2.91 20.25 -19.33
C LEU A 729 -1.69 20.95 -19.94
N VAL A 730 -1.82 21.52 -21.15
CA VAL A 730 -0.77 22.32 -21.79
C VAL A 730 -0.45 23.57 -20.97
N ASN A 731 -1.46 24.29 -20.49
CA ASN A 731 -1.28 25.45 -19.61
C ASN A 731 -0.58 25.07 -18.30
N MET A 732 -0.94 23.92 -17.70
CA MET A 732 -0.24 23.41 -16.53
C MET A 732 1.24 23.17 -16.84
N LEU A 733 1.57 22.52 -17.96
CA LEU A 733 2.95 22.26 -18.39
C LEU A 733 3.77 23.55 -18.56
N PHE A 734 3.18 24.61 -19.12
CA PHE A 734 3.92 25.86 -19.38
C PHE A 734 4.04 26.76 -18.15
N TYR A 735 2.99 26.87 -17.33
CA TYR A 735 2.91 27.91 -16.30
C TYR A 735 3.02 27.37 -14.87
N TYR A 736 2.70 26.10 -14.65
CA TYR A 736 2.53 25.54 -13.30
C TYR A 736 3.16 24.15 -13.14
N ASP A 737 4.12 23.79 -13.99
CA ASP A 737 4.74 22.47 -13.96
C ASP A 737 5.65 22.29 -12.74
N ARG A 738 5.01 21.91 -11.64
CA ARG A 738 5.63 21.62 -10.33
C ARG A 738 6.67 20.51 -10.44
N PHE A 739 6.53 19.61 -11.42
CA PHE A 739 7.27 18.36 -11.53
C PHE A 739 8.30 18.34 -12.67
N LYS A 740 8.50 19.49 -13.32
CA LYS A 740 9.53 19.77 -14.32
C LYS A 740 9.60 18.70 -15.41
N VAL A 741 8.43 18.37 -15.98
CA VAL A 741 8.27 17.36 -17.03
C VAL A 741 9.17 17.69 -18.23
N PHE A 742 9.24 18.95 -18.66
CA PHE A 742 10.05 19.33 -19.82
C PHE A 742 11.56 19.29 -19.53
N ALA A 743 11.97 19.55 -18.28
CA ALA A 743 13.38 19.54 -17.92
C ALA A 743 14.03 18.17 -18.07
N ASP A 744 13.28 17.09 -17.78
CA ASP A 744 13.79 15.71 -17.88
C ASP A 744 13.50 15.03 -19.23
N TYR A 745 12.74 15.67 -20.13
CA TYR A 745 12.30 15.07 -21.38
C TYR A 745 13.46 14.56 -22.25
N GLU A 746 14.47 15.40 -22.51
CA GLU A 746 15.57 15.03 -23.40
C GLU A 746 16.40 13.87 -22.82
N ALA A 747 16.66 13.91 -21.51
CA ALA A 747 17.39 12.86 -20.80
C ALA A 747 16.61 11.53 -20.83
N TYR A 748 15.29 11.59 -20.68
CA TYR A 748 14.41 10.42 -20.74
C TYR A 748 14.45 9.76 -22.12
N VAL A 749 14.26 10.54 -23.19
CA VAL A 749 14.29 10.03 -24.58
C VAL A 749 15.65 9.39 -24.91
N LYS A 750 16.76 10.05 -24.56
CA LYS A 750 18.11 9.49 -24.75
C LYS A 750 18.34 8.19 -23.96
N CYS A 751 17.75 8.08 -22.76
CA CYS A 751 17.84 6.85 -21.97
C CYS A 751 17.03 5.71 -22.60
N GLN A 752 15.84 5.99 -23.11
CA GLN A 752 15.03 5.02 -23.86
C GLN A 752 15.71 4.50 -25.13
N GLU A 753 16.55 5.32 -25.78
CA GLU A 753 17.39 4.88 -26.90
C GLU A 753 18.43 3.83 -26.45
N ARG A 754 19.07 4.03 -25.28
CA ARG A 754 19.99 3.04 -24.68
C ARG A 754 19.27 1.74 -24.32
N VAL A 755 18.03 1.83 -23.83
CA VAL A 755 17.17 0.65 -23.58
C VAL A 755 16.97 -0.15 -24.86
N SER A 756 16.58 0.52 -25.96
CA SER A 756 16.39 -0.12 -27.26
C SER A 756 17.66 -0.83 -27.74
N GLN A 757 18.82 -0.17 -27.62
CA GLN A 757 20.10 -0.73 -28.04
C GLN A 757 20.48 -1.99 -27.25
N LEU A 758 20.26 -2.02 -25.93
CA LEU A 758 20.57 -3.19 -25.11
C LEU A 758 19.62 -4.36 -25.43
N TYR A 759 18.32 -4.08 -25.62
CA TYR A 759 17.33 -5.12 -25.90
C TYR A 759 17.60 -5.89 -27.20
N MET A 760 18.24 -5.24 -28.18
CA MET A 760 18.71 -5.88 -29.42
C MET A 760 19.86 -6.87 -29.18
N ASN A 761 20.44 -6.93 -27.98
CA ASN A 761 21.42 -7.91 -27.56
C ASN A 761 20.85 -8.80 -26.43
N PRO A 762 20.15 -9.91 -26.75
CA PRO A 762 19.48 -10.74 -25.75
C PRO A 762 20.42 -11.27 -24.66
N LYS A 763 21.67 -11.63 -25.00
CA LYS A 763 22.63 -12.12 -24.01
C LYS A 763 23.00 -11.04 -23.00
N ALA A 764 23.29 -9.83 -23.46
CA ALA A 764 23.61 -8.70 -22.58
C ALA A 764 22.40 -8.28 -21.74
N TRP A 765 21.21 -8.23 -22.35
CA TRP A 765 19.95 -7.96 -21.65
C TRP A 765 19.70 -8.97 -20.51
N ASN A 766 19.72 -10.27 -20.83
CA ASN A 766 19.45 -11.32 -19.85
C ASN A 766 20.52 -11.38 -18.74
N THR A 767 21.77 -11.04 -19.07
CA THR A 767 22.83 -10.89 -18.05
C THR A 767 22.49 -9.77 -17.07
N MET A 768 22.03 -8.62 -17.57
CA MET A 768 21.62 -7.49 -16.73
C MET A 768 20.37 -7.82 -15.91
N VAL A 769 19.41 -8.56 -16.48
CA VAL A 769 18.23 -9.07 -15.77
C VAL A 769 18.64 -9.97 -14.61
N LEU A 770 19.53 -10.94 -14.84
CA LEU A 770 20.01 -11.83 -13.79
C LEU A 770 20.72 -11.07 -12.65
N LYS A 771 21.51 -10.05 -12.96
CA LYS A 771 22.12 -9.20 -11.93
C LYS A 771 21.08 -8.49 -11.06
N ASN A 772 19.99 -8.00 -11.66
CA ASN A 772 18.90 -7.35 -10.93
C ASN A 772 18.17 -8.35 -10.02
N ILE A 773 17.81 -9.54 -10.52
CA ILE A 773 17.17 -10.59 -9.70
C ILE A 773 18.09 -10.97 -8.52
N ALA A 774 19.38 -11.19 -8.79
CA ALA A 774 20.34 -11.57 -7.77
C ALA A 774 20.59 -10.48 -6.71
N ALA A 775 20.31 -9.21 -7.04
CA ALA A 775 20.42 -8.06 -6.14
C ALA A 775 19.10 -7.72 -5.41
N ALA A 776 17.99 -8.36 -5.74
CA ALA A 776 16.68 -8.01 -5.21
C ALA A 776 16.46 -8.40 -3.73
N GLY A 777 17.37 -9.20 -3.14
CA GLY A 777 17.23 -9.78 -1.81
C GLY A 777 16.97 -8.78 -0.68
N LYS A 778 17.60 -7.61 -0.72
CA LYS A 778 17.41 -6.52 0.28
C LYS A 778 15.96 -6.04 0.36
N PHE A 779 15.19 -6.17 -0.71
CA PHE A 779 13.84 -5.61 -0.83
C PHE A 779 12.74 -6.57 -0.37
N SER A 780 13.07 -7.66 0.32
CA SER A 780 12.07 -8.46 1.04
C SER A 780 11.47 -7.66 2.20
N SER A 781 10.13 -7.71 2.34
CA SER A 781 9.45 -7.16 3.51
C SER A 781 9.81 -7.88 4.80
N ASP A 782 10.35 -9.11 4.76
CA ASP A 782 10.84 -9.78 5.97
C ASP A 782 12.04 -9.05 6.56
N ARG A 783 12.94 -8.52 5.72
CA ARG A 783 14.07 -7.71 6.16
C ARG A 783 13.56 -6.44 6.83
N THR A 784 12.62 -5.75 6.19
CA THR A 784 11.99 -4.56 6.76
C THR A 784 11.36 -4.86 8.12
N ILE A 785 10.56 -5.93 8.24
CA ILE A 785 9.93 -6.31 9.52
C ILE A 785 10.95 -6.71 10.58
N LYS A 786 12.05 -7.38 10.23
CA LYS A 786 13.15 -7.68 11.17
C LYS A 786 13.76 -6.38 11.74
N GLU A 787 13.92 -5.35 10.92
CA GLU A 787 14.42 -4.04 11.37
C GLU A 787 13.39 -3.33 12.26
N TYR A 788 12.10 -3.27 11.88
CA TYR A 788 11.06 -2.69 12.73
C TYR A 788 10.97 -3.40 14.09
N ALA A 789 10.98 -4.74 14.08
CA ALA A 789 10.91 -5.55 15.29
C ALA A 789 12.05 -5.22 16.26
N ARG A 790 13.30 -5.18 15.78
CA ARG A 790 14.47 -4.92 16.63
C ARG A 790 14.61 -3.48 17.06
N ASP A 791 14.46 -2.54 16.12
CA ASP A 791 14.86 -1.15 16.34
C ASP A 791 13.74 -0.24 16.88
N ILE A 792 12.48 -0.69 16.78
CA ILE A 792 11.30 0.11 17.14
C ILE A 792 10.40 -0.61 18.14
N TRP A 793 10.06 -1.89 17.88
CA TRP A 793 9.10 -2.64 18.70
C TRP A 793 9.74 -3.46 19.82
N ASN A 794 11.07 -3.55 19.85
CA ASN A 794 11.84 -4.35 20.82
C ASN A 794 11.39 -5.82 20.88
N MET A 795 11.22 -6.43 19.71
CA MET A 795 10.82 -7.82 19.54
C MET A 795 11.87 -8.61 18.76
N GLU A 796 12.02 -9.89 19.10
CA GLU A 796 12.86 -10.83 18.36
C GLU A 796 12.02 -11.69 17.41
N PRO A 797 12.24 -11.59 16.09
CA PRO A 797 11.66 -12.50 15.10
C PRO A 797 12.04 -13.96 15.34
N SER A 798 11.16 -14.90 15.00
CA SER A 798 11.38 -16.34 15.19
C SER A 798 11.01 -17.13 13.94
N ASP A 799 11.90 -18.01 13.52
CA ASP A 799 11.66 -18.96 12.42
C ASP A 799 11.11 -20.31 12.94
N LEU A 800 10.71 -20.38 14.21
CA LEU A 800 10.17 -21.60 14.82
C LEU A 800 8.81 -21.96 14.23
N LYS A 801 8.70 -23.18 13.69
CA LYS A 801 7.44 -23.75 13.26
C LYS A 801 6.58 -24.09 14.49
N ILE A 802 5.37 -23.55 14.56
CA ILE A 802 4.41 -23.89 15.62
C ILE A 802 4.01 -25.36 15.47
N SER A 803 4.14 -26.14 16.55
CA SER A 803 3.75 -27.54 16.56
C SER A 803 2.23 -27.67 16.46
N LEU A 804 1.74 -28.52 15.55
CA LEU A 804 0.34 -28.91 15.50
C LEU A 804 0.09 -29.90 16.63
N SER A 805 -0.46 -29.46 17.76
CA SER A 805 -0.79 -30.33 18.89
C SER A 805 -2.01 -31.21 18.59
N ASN A 806 -1.88 -32.14 17.63
CA ASN A 806 -2.87 -33.18 17.31
C ASN A 806 -2.26 -34.53 16.89
N GLU A 807 -0.94 -34.74 17.04
CA GLU A 807 -0.45 -36.11 17.13
C GLU A 807 -0.79 -36.66 18.52
N SER A 808 -1.89 -37.39 18.58
CA SER A 808 -2.17 -38.33 19.67
C SER A 808 -0.91 -39.15 19.94
N SER A 809 -0.33 -38.95 21.11
CA SER A 809 0.67 -39.84 21.68
C SER A 809 0.05 -41.22 21.87
N ASN A 810 0.08 -42.04 20.83
CA ASN A 810 -0.02 -43.48 21.00
C ASN A 810 1.25 -43.93 21.71
N GLY A 811 1.19 -43.85 23.04
CA GLY A 811 2.21 -44.34 23.95
C GLY A 811 2.40 -45.84 23.74
N VAL A 812 3.36 -46.19 22.89
CA VAL A 812 4.01 -47.49 22.97
C VAL A 812 4.98 -47.43 24.14
N ASN A 813 4.46 -47.72 25.34
CA ASN A 813 5.27 -48.11 26.49
C ASN A 813 6.03 -49.40 26.14
N LYS A 814 7.21 -49.28 25.53
CA LYS A 814 8.23 -50.34 25.63
C LYS A 814 8.91 -50.18 26.99
N ALA A 815 8.30 -50.81 27.99
CA ALA A 815 8.96 -51.09 29.25
C ALA A 815 10.13 -52.06 28.99
N ASN A 816 11.35 -51.54 29.03
CA ASN A 816 12.54 -52.36 29.29
C ASN A 816 12.66 -52.53 30.80
N GLY A 817 12.54 -53.77 31.28
CA GLY A 817 12.75 -54.10 32.68
C GLY A 817 12.62 -55.59 33.00
N LYS A 818 13.70 -56.33 32.74
CA LYS A 818 14.01 -57.74 33.10
C LYS A 818 13.37 -58.85 32.26
#